data_AF-A0A672N1B7-F1
#
_entry.id   AF-A0A672N1B7-F1
#
_cell.length_a   1.000
_cell.length_b   1.000
_cell.length_c   1.000
_cell.angle_alpha   90.00
_cell.angle_beta   90.00
_cell.angle_gamma   90.00
#
_symmetry.space_group_name_H-M   'P 1'
#
loop_
_entity.id
_entity.type
_entity.pdbx_description
1 polymer ?
#
loop_
_entity_poly.entity_id
_entity_poly.type
_entity_poly.pdbx_seq_one_letter_code
_entity_poly.pdbx_strand_id
1 'polypeptide(L)'
;MKGYSFGHDHSTAELVGYPEALTDPSYRGQILTLTYPIVGNYGVPSTQELDELGLKKNVESDRIQVSGLLVQDYSPEYSQWNAVKSLAQWLEEEKVGFHILLLLLTSTVMEITDPNQRNLAILSNNIALPWDQDLMSLEYDSLFISNAPGDPSLVKTRIQNVCKVLESDRPQPVFGILYGDLNHSSYKLPMGNRGQHQPVVNNHGYGIDSESLPPGWSPLFINANDGTSEGIMCSTKPVFTAQFHPEAKGGPTDTELLFDAFISLIRKGKEGSSASVPKKPVVPQRIQVSKVLVLGSGGLSIGQAGEFDYSGSQAVKAMKEQNLKVVLINPNIASVQTNKFGTNQADSVYFLPITPEFVMEVIKVERPDGNLLSIGGQMALNCGVKLFQSGILQKYGVQVLGTPVESITATEDRQLFSDKLMEINEKIAPSIAVKTVNDHQYVMLRSAYVLGGLGSGVCANREKLEDTARKVLAMSSQILVEKSLLGWKEVEYEVVRDVADNCVTVCNMENFDPLCIYTGDSIVVAPSQTLSNEYHMLRETAIKVVRHLGIVGECNIQYVLHPSSLEYCIIEVNARLSRTFVAAKLALGIPLQDIKNAVSEQAMACFEPSLDYIVTKIPRWDLDRFHGMSWEIDSAMKSVGEVMTVGRTFEESIQKALRMCHPSVDGYVPRLPLKRAWALHSGVTVDQIHDLTAIDKWFLHKLKHITEMEQLLGQYNSATVSRELLLKAKMDGFSDRQVDQALDISEGEARTLRVNQNIRPRVKQIDTLAAEYTNYLYCTYHGQEHDLDFKDHGITIVGCGPFHIGSSVEFDWCAVSSIRALRQMGKHTVVVNHNPETVSTDFDERILDITQQEGCTGCIVSVGGQIPNNLTMPLHLNGVKILGGTSPLQIDHAEEKSVFSSTVDDLGVGQTPRRALSSLENAVSFASTVGYPCLLWPSYVLSVSAMNVVYGEDEMKRFLEEATQVSQVRSVHLTIWPGARKVEVDAVARMGKVLAHAITEHVEDAGVHSGDATLMLPTQTGSSGEGPNLFPFNKTATQKISKVFEISGPFKGLVIECILRASRSFPFVSKTIGVVFIDVATMVMVGEPLDESRLPSLENPIIPVDYVEYFYTLCSFAPMFSWPRLREADPVMRCEMASTGEVACFGPNIYSAFLKAMLSTGFKLPQKGILIGIQHSFRPNFLSTAHPLHEEGFKLYATEGTSAWLNANDVPTIPVAWPSQESKNTTLPSISR
;
A
#
# COMPACT_ATOMS: atom_id res chain seq x y z
N MET A 1 -21.16 29.06 8.55
CA MET A 1 -20.97 27.75 9.22
C MET A 1 -21.09 27.96 10.73
N LYS A 2 -21.17 26.90 11.54
CA LYS A 2 -21.21 26.99 13.03
C LYS A 2 -20.04 26.18 13.59
N GLY A 3 -19.38 26.73 14.61
CA GLY A 3 -18.18 26.14 15.22
C GLY A 3 -18.15 26.20 16.74
N TYR A 4 -17.10 25.63 17.33
CA TYR A 4 -16.78 25.68 18.76
C TYR A 4 -15.56 26.59 18.98
N SER A 5 -15.55 27.47 19.98
CA SER A 5 -14.32 28.21 20.33
C SER A 5 -13.46 27.41 21.29
N PHE A 6 -12.13 27.55 21.16
CA PHE A 6 -11.15 27.21 22.20
C PHE A 6 -10.09 28.30 22.42
N GLY A 7 -10.29 29.49 21.84
CA GLY A 7 -9.43 30.66 22.00
C GLY A 7 -10.25 31.90 22.36
N HIS A 8 -9.72 33.09 22.07
CA HIS A 8 -10.46 34.34 22.27
C HIS A 8 -11.68 34.42 21.32
N ASP A 9 -12.58 35.38 21.54
CA ASP A 9 -13.71 35.60 20.61
C ASP A 9 -13.23 36.23 19.27
N HIS A 10 -13.62 35.58 18.16
CA HIS A 10 -13.53 35.96 16.72
C HIS A 10 -12.23 35.67 15.92
N SER A 11 -12.39 35.28 14.64
CA SER A 11 -11.37 35.13 13.55
C SER A 11 -10.76 33.72 13.32
N THR A 12 -9.90 33.54 12.29
CA THR A 12 -9.85 32.28 11.47
C THR A 12 -8.52 31.93 10.65
N ALA A 13 -8.05 30.63 10.65
CA ALA A 13 -6.92 29.77 10.08
C ALA A 13 -5.33 30.03 10.19
N GLU A 14 -4.23 29.34 9.69
CA GLU A 14 -3.70 28.28 8.69
C GLU A 14 -2.50 27.39 9.26
N LEU A 15 -1.87 26.43 8.51
CA LEU A 15 -1.21 25.18 9.02
C LEU A 15 0.27 24.84 8.71
N VAL A 16 0.77 23.88 9.52
CA VAL A 16 2.05 23.13 9.63
C VAL A 16 3.33 23.95 9.72
N GLY A 17 4.19 23.56 10.67
CA GLY A 17 4.94 24.57 11.42
C GLY A 17 3.98 25.60 12.00
N TYR A 18 2.87 25.17 12.64
CA TYR A 18 1.84 26.14 13.06
C TYR A 18 2.34 27.16 14.09
N PRO A 19 3.32 26.88 14.99
CA PRO A 19 3.96 27.92 15.79
C PRO A 19 4.68 28.97 14.94
N GLU A 20 5.46 28.54 13.94
CA GLU A 20 6.19 29.38 13.01
C GLU A 20 5.22 30.20 12.16
N ALA A 21 4.31 29.55 11.43
CA ALA A 21 3.32 30.15 10.55
C ALA A 21 2.38 31.13 11.25
N LEU A 22 1.91 30.86 12.48
CA LEU A 22 1.11 31.81 13.26
C LEU A 22 1.85 33.13 13.55
N THR A 23 3.18 33.11 13.52
CA THR A 23 4.03 34.28 13.80
C THR A 23 4.65 34.94 12.56
N ASP A 24 4.36 34.47 11.34
CA ASP A 24 4.81 35.13 10.10
C ASP A 24 4.14 36.53 9.95
N PRO A 25 4.93 37.62 9.85
CA PRO A 25 4.42 38.97 9.59
C PRO A 25 3.57 39.15 8.32
N SER A 26 3.68 38.25 7.32
CA SER A 26 2.87 38.31 6.08
C SER A 26 1.37 38.20 6.36
N TYR A 27 0.98 37.41 7.36
CA TYR A 27 -0.41 37.16 7.74
C TYR A 27 -1.00 38.27 8.64
N ARG A 28 -0.32 39.42 8.76
CA ARG A 28 -0.77 40.51 9.65
C ARG A 28 -2.12 41.09 9.22
N GLY A 29 -3.11 40.90 10.09
CA GLY A 29 -4.50 41.30 9.85
C GLY A 29 -5.29 40.28 9.03
N GLN A 30 -4.62 39.25 8.50
CA GLN A 30 -5.27 38.23 7.70
C GLN A 30 -6.10 37.26 8.54
N ILE A 31 -7.15 36.81 7.89
CA ILE A 31 -7.78 35.52 8.12
C ILE A 31 -7.13 34.56 7.11
N LEU A 32 -6.67 33.44 7.62
CA LEU A 32 -5.84 32.44 6.97
C LEU A 32 -6.71 31.21 6.53
N THR A 33 -6.21 30.26 5.72
CA THR A 33 -6.79 28.97 5.18
C THR A 33 -6.28 27.60 5.70
N LEU A 34 -6.77 27.02 6.81
CA LEU A 34 -6.29 25.72 7.35
C LEU A 34 -6.68 24.55 6.40
N THR A 35 -5.69 23.82 5.88
CA THR A 35 -5.83 22.74 4.88
C THR A 35 -5.89 21.34 5.51
N TYR A 36 -4.78 20.88 6.09
CA TYR A 36 -4.70 19.63 6.86
C TYR A 36 -5.71 19.65 8.04
N PRO A 37 -6.32 18.53 8.48
CA PRO A 37 -7.51 18.62 9.33
C PRO A 37 -7.23 18.61 10.84
N ILE A 38 -6.08 18.06 11.28
CA ILE A 38 -5.78 17.80 12.70
C ILE A 38 -4.66 18.74 13.18
N VAL A 39 -4.91 19.49 14.26
CA VAL A 39 -3.98 20.55 14.73
C VAL A 39 -3.90 20.58 16.27
N GLY A 40 -2.75 21.00 16.81
CA GLY A 40 -2.47 21.05 18.26
C GLY A 40 -1.77 19.80 18.81
N ASN A 41 -1.66 18.76 17.98
CA ASN A 41 -1.02 17.46 18.19
C ASN A 41 0.34 17.52 18.90
N TYR A 42 1.24 18.42 18.49
CA TYR A 42 2.56 18.60 19.11
C TYR A 42 2.65 19.82 20.06
N GLY A 43 1.52 20.41 20.46
CA GLY A 43 1.49 21.52 21.42
C GLY A 43 2.19 22.78 20.91
N VAL A 44 2.77 23.57 21.82
CA VAL A 44 3.54 24.79 21.50
C VAL A 44 4.87 24.76 22.27
N PRO A 45 6.02 24.99 21.60
CA PRO A 45 7.34 25.10 22.25
C PRO A 45 7.48 26.40 23.05
N SER A 46 8.64 26.62 23.68
CA SER A 46 8.88 27.85 24.45
C SER A 46 8.98 29.09 23.56
N THR A 47 7.90 29.88 23.49
CA THR A 47 7.83 31.17 22.78
C THR A 47 8.60 32.32 23.48
N GLN A 48 9.24 32.02 24.61
CA GLN A 48 10.06 32.97 25.38
C GLN A 48 11.53 32.57 25.45
N GLU A 49 11.91 31.43 24.86
CA GLU A 49 13.32 31.06 24.70
C GLU A 49 13.98 31.96 23.64
N LEU A 50 15.14 32.52 24.00
CA LEU A 50 15.95 33.33 23.09
C LEU A 50 17.14 32.51 22.58
N ASP A 51 17.56 32.81 21.36
CA ASP A 51 18.81 32.29 20.79
C ASP A 51 20.03 33.13 21.21
N GLU A 52 21.20 32.78 20.66
CA GLU A 52 22.48 33.47 20.86
C GLU A 52 22.55 34.89 20.25
N LEU A 53 21.60 35.26 19.40
CA LEU A 53 21.45 36.61 18.83
C LEU A 53 20.44 37.46 19.64
N GLY A 54 19.72 36.86 20.59
CA GLY A 54 18.64 37.49 21.35
C GLY A 54 17.29 37.50 20.62
N LEU A 55 17.16 36.76 19.52
CA LEU A 55 15.91 36.59 18.78
C LEU A 55 15.08 35.45 19.39
N LYS A 56 13.80 35.38 19.01
CA LYS A 56 12.92 34.28 19.40
C LYS A 56 13.35 32.98 18.71
N LYS A 57 13.77 31.99 19.50
CA LYS A 57 14.33 30.74 18.95
C LYS A 57 13.30 29.88 18.20
N ASN A 58 12.09 29.75 18.76
CA ASN A 58 11.09 28.76 18.35
C ASN A 58 9.86 29.37 17.62
N VAL A 59 9.95 30.61 17.13
CA VAL A 59 8.92 31.34 16.35
C VAL A 59 9.57 32.39 15.43
N GLU A 60 8.83 32.98 14.50
CA GLU A 60 9.35 33.96 13.50
C GLU A 60 9.25 35.42 13.94
N SER A 61 8.41 35.74 14.93
CA SER A 61 8.35 37.09 15.48
C SER A 61 7.87 37.11 16.93
N ASP A 62 7.90 38.29 17.56
CA ASP A 62 7.63 38.48 19.00
C ASP A 62 6.22 38.05 19.47
N ARG A 63 5.29 37.79 18.56
CA ARG A 63 3.87 37.52 18.83
C ARG A 63 3.20 36.76 17.67
N ILE A 64 1.99 36.27 17.90
CA ILE A 64 1.09 35.83 16.83
C ILE A 64 0.69 37.04 15.97
N GLN A 65 0.71 36.87 14.64
CA GLN A 65 0.45 37.94 13.68
C GLN A 65 -0.93 37.86 13.02
N VAL A 66 -1.49 36.66 12.92
CA VAL A 66 -2.82 36.38 12.34
C VAL A 66 -3.94 37.05 13.15
N SER A 67 -5.09 37.30 12.52
CA SER A 67 -6.27 37.78 13.25
C SER A 67 -6.97 36.67 14.04
N GLY A 68 -6.88 35.41 13.60
CA GLY A 68 -7.40 34.23 14.31
C GLY A 68 -7.10 32.90 13.59
N LEU A 69 -7.62 31.77 14.09
CA LEU A 69 -7.33 30.40 13.61
C LEU A 69 -8.65 29.52 13.47
N LEU A 70 -8.69 28.50 12.58
CA LEU A 70 -9.86 27.64 12.23
C LEU A 70 -9.48 26.17 11.95
N VAL A 71 -9.49 25.28 12.92
CA VAL A 71 -9.16 23.86 12.66
C VAL A 71 -10.40 23.08 12.26
N GLN A 72 -10.21 21.93 11.61
CA GLN A 72 -11.30 20.97 11.48
C GLN A 72 -11.43 20.12 12.76
N ASP A 73 -10.30 19.62 13.26
CA ASP A 73 -10.18 18.94 14.55
C ASP A 73 -9.03 19.53 15.38
N TYR A 74 -9.28 19.65 16.69
CA TYR A 74 -8.31 20.13 17.66
C TYR A 74 -7.90 18.99 18.58
N SER A 75 -6.59 18.81 18.75
CA SER A 75 -6.03 17.95 19.79
C SER A 75 -5.82 18.78 21.07
N PRO A 76 -6.69 18.67 22.10
CA PRO A 76 -6.46 19.33 23.39
C PRO A 76 -5.31 18.68 24.16
N GLU A 77 -5.17 17.35 24.02
CA GLU A 77 -4.06 16.55 24.50
C GLU A 77 -2.96 16.54 23.43
N TYR A 78 -1.73 16.85 23.83
CA TYR A 78 -0.58 16.96 22.93
C TYR A 78 0.60 16.12 23.42
N SER A 79 1.44 15.68 22.50
CA SER A 79 2.61 14.84 22.81
C SER A 79 3.79 15.27 21.96
N GLN A 80 4.69 16.06 22.57
CA GLN A 80 5.99 16.40 21.99
C GLN A 80 6.95 16.84 23.10
N TRP A 81 8.23 16.50 22.97
CA TRP A 81 9.22 16.62 24.04
C TRP A 81 9.62 18.06 24.40
N ASN A 82 9.46 19.02 23.47
CA ASN A 82 9.77 20.44 23.67
C ASN A 82 8.53 21.31 23.96
N ALA A 83 7.33 20.72 24.00
CA ALA A 83 6.08 21.45 24.17
C ALA A 83 5.85 21.85 25.63
N VAL A 84 5.57 23.14 25.87
CA VAL A 84 5.40 23.72 27.22
C VAL A 84 3.96 24.12 27.54
N LYS A 85 3.08 24.17 26.52
CA LYS A 85 1.64 24.49 26.64
C LYS A 85 0.87 23.97 25.43
N SER A 86 -0.46 23.94 25.53
CA SER A 86 -1.34 23.66 24.39
C SER A 86 -1.53 24.89 23.49
N LEU A 87 -1.95 24.65 22.25
CA LEU A 87 -2.21 25.72 21.29
C LEU A 87 -3.35 26.66 21.74
N ALA A 88 -4.40 26.11 22.37
CA ALA A 88 -5.47 26.90 22.98
C ALA A 88 -4.94 27.90 24.02
N GLN A 89 -4.05 27.45 24.92
CA GLN A 89 -3.48 28.30 25.96
C GLN A 89 -2.66 29.46 25.38
N TRP A 90 -1.88 29.21 24.31
CA TRP A 90 -1.11 30.26 23.66
C TRP A 90 -1.99 31.27 22.92
N LEU A 91 -3.05 30.82 22.24
CA LEU A 91 -4.03 31.71 21.59
C LEU A 91 -4.79 32.58 22.59
N GLU A 92 -5.12 32.04 23.77
CA GLU A 92 -5.75 32.80 24.87
C GLU A 92 -4.80 33.87 25.45
N GLU A 93 -3.53 33.53 25.70
CA GLU A 93 -2.49 34.46 26.16
C GLU A 93 -2.31 35.66 25.18
N GLU A 94 -2.22 35.36 23.89
CA GLU A 94 -2.01 36.34 22.81
C GLU A 94 -3.31 37.07 22.40
N LYS A 95 -4.47 36.65 22.93
CA LYS A 95 -5.83 37.17 22.63
C LYS A 95 -6.22 37.04 21.16
N VAL A 96 -5.81 35.93 20.55
CA VAL A 96 -6.12 35.55 19.17
C VAL A 96 -7.34 34.65 19.18
N GLY A 97 -8.35 35.01 18.38
CA GLY A 97 -9.66 34.36 18.45
C GLY A 97 -9.87 33.25 17.43
N PHE A 98 -10.89 32.41 17.69
CA PHE A 98 -10.91 31.05 17.16
C PHE A 98 -12.30 30.42 17.00
N HIS A 99 -12.53 29.66 15.91
CA HIS A 99 -13.64 28.69 15.82
C HIS A 99 -13.24 27.35 15.15
N ILE A 100 -13.73 26.19 15.61
CA ILE A 100 -13.60 24.91 14.89
C ILE A 100 -14.58 24.91 13.71
N LEU A 101 -14.15 24.61 12.48
CA LEU A 101 -15.01 24.56 11.30
C LEU A 101 -14.91 23.20 10.58
N LEU A 102 -16.04 22.53 10.36
CA LEU A 102 -16.11 21.47 9.35
C LEU A 102 -15.86 22.11 7.98
N LEU A 103 -14.83 21.64 7.25
CA LEU A 103 -14.18 22.40 6.18
C LEU A 103 -15.10 22.83 5.01
N LEU A 104 -14.86 24.04 4.48
CA LEU A 104 -15.51 24.60 3.28
C LEU A 104 -14.87 25.92 2.76
N LEU A 105 -13.59 26.23 3.08
CA LEU A 105 -13.03 27.59 2.84
C LEU A 105 -11.87 27.70 1.84
N THR A 106 -11.20 26.61 1.46
CA THR A 106 -10.16 26.65 0.42
C THR A 106 -10.70 27.19 -0.92
N SER A 107 -11.95 26.85 -1.26
CA SER A 107 -12.66 27.36 -2.45
C SER A 107 -13.28 28.76 -2.29
N THR A 108 -13.20 29.40 -1.11
CA THR A 108 -13.83 30.72 -0.85
C THR A 108 -13.01 31.56 0.14
N VAL A 109 -11.84 32.02 -0.30
CA VAL A 109 -10.98 32.93 0.49
C VAL A 109 -11.65 34.31 0.63
N MET A 110 -11.95 34.72 1.87
CA MET A 110 -12.40 36.08 2.19
C MET A 110 -11.26 36.92 2.78
N GLU A 111 -10.56 37.68 1.95
CA GLU A 111 -9.63 38.70 2.44
C GLU A 111 -10.38 39.93 2.97
N ILE A 112 -10.27 40.18 4.28
CA ILE A 112 -10.70 41.45 4.89
C ILE A 112 -9.53 42.43 4.84
N THR A 113 -9.58 43.39 3.91
CA THR A 113 -8.55 44.42 3.76
C THR A 113 -8.72 45.55 4.80
N ASP A 114 -8.00 45.46 5.92
CA ASP A 114 -7.81 46.59 6.85
C ASP A 114 -6.75 47.56 6.26
N PRO A 115 -7.09 48.85 6.01
CA PRO A 115 -6.14 49.84 5.49
C PRO A 115 -4.97 50.22 6.43
N ASN A 116 -4.91 49.73 7.67
CA ASN A 116 -4.04 50.23 8.74
C ASN A 116 -2.77 49.39 9.01
N GLN A 117 -2.24 48.69 8.01
CA GLN A 117 -0.99 47.94 8.17
C GLN A 117 0.21 48.86 8.48
N ARG A 118 1.07 48.42 9.41
CA ARG A 118 2.29 49.13 9.85
C ARG A 118 3.52 48.26 9.62
N ASN A 119 4.62 48.92 9.29
CA ASN A 119 5.73 48.32 8.54
C ASN A 119 6.93 47.90 9.39
N LEU A 120 7.68 46.93 8.85
CA LEU A 120 9.03 46.49 9.18
C LEU A 120 9.73 46.12 7.83
N ALA A 121 10.99 45.71 7.78
CA ALA A 121 12.18 46.45 8.18
C ALA A 121 13.26 46.27 7.07
N ILE A 122 14.30 47.08 7.03
CA ILE A 122 15.39 46.99 6.02
C ILE A 122 16.70 46.61 6.73
N LEU A 123 17.45 45.63 6.24
CA LEU A 123 18.71 45.20 6.86
C LEU A 123 19.93 45.76 6.14
N SER A 124 20.79 46.44 6.89
CA SER A 124 22.15 46.79 6.48
C SER A 124 23.12 46.59 7.65
N ASN A 125 24.26 45.94 7.42
CA ASN A 125 25.30 45.70 8.44
C ASN A 125 24.76 45.11 9.76
N ASN A 126 23.85 44.13 9.69
CA ASN A 126 23.11 43.51 10.81
C ASN A 126 22.24 44.48 11.65
N ILE A 127 21.92 45.67 11.13
CA ILE A 127 21.00 46.63 11.77
C ILE A 127 19.67 46.60 11.00
N ALA A 128 18.58 46.32 11.71
CA ALA A 128 17.22 46.44 11.20
C ALA A 128 16.76 47.91 11.27
N LEU A 129 16.35 48.46 10.12
CA LEU A 129 16.02 49.86 9.90
C LEU A 129 14.54 50.04 9.56
N PRO A 130 13.96 51.25 9.73
CA PRO A 130 12.63 51.57 9.24
C PRO A 130 12.46 51.37 7.73
N TRP A 131 11.27 50.94 7.31
CA TRP A 131 10.87 50.72 5.92
C TRP A 131 11.00 51.95 5.00
N ASP A 132 10.98 53.16 5.58
CA ASP A 132 11.01 54.48 4.94
C ASP A 132 12.39 55.16 5.03
N GLN A 133 13.38 54.49 5.62
CA GLN A 133 14.76 54.98 5.76
C GLN A 133 15.37 55.36 4.40
N ASP A 134 16.04 56.52 4.32
CA ASP A 134 16.74 56.94 3.10
C ASP A 134 18.05 56.17 2.94
N LEU A 135 18.02 55.16 2.08
CA LEU A 135 19.14 54.26 1.80
C LEU A 135 20.35 54.98 1.18
N MET A 136 20.13 56.12 0.51
CA MET A 136 21.23 56.90 -0.08
C MET A 136 22.05 57.67 0.96
N SER A 137 21.50 57.88 2.16
CA SER A 137 22.20 58.50 3.30
C SER A 137 23.13 57.55 4.07
N LEU A 138 23.06 56.24 3.79
CA LEU A 138 23.76 55.20 4.53
C LEU A 138 24.96 54.63 3.78
N GLU A 139 26.01 54.28 4.54
CA GLU A 139 27.09 53.40 4.11
C GLU A 139 26.78 51.96 4.54
N TYR A 140 26.91 51.01 3.62
CA TYR A 140 26.71 49.58 3.85
C TYR A 140 27.48 48.77 2.80
N ASP A 141 27.79 47.51 3.11
CA ASP A 141 28.44 46.58 2.18
C ASP A 141 27.43 45.91 1.23
N SER A 142 26.19 45.76 1.69
CA SER A 142 25.08 45.13 0.96
C SER A 142 23.72 45.63 1.44
N LEU A 143 22.69 45.49 0.60
CA LEU A 143 21.30 45.79 0.95
C LEU A 143 20.45 44.51 0.89
N PHE A 144 19.81 44.15 2.00
CA PHE A 144 18.84 43.05 2.05
C PHE A 144 17.44 43.59 2.35
N ILE A 145 16.46 43.16 1.54
CA ILE A 145 15.09 43.69 1.54
C ILE A 145 14.11 42.56 1.90
N SER A 146 13.63 42.57 3.14
CA SER A 146 12.71 41.55 3.68
C SER A 146 11.24 41.77 3.27
N ASN A 147 10.44 40.75 3.54
CA ASN A 147 8.99 40.71 3.47
C ASN A 147 8.24 41.91 4.11
N ALA A 148 6.97 42.04 3.74
CA ALA A 148 5.96 42.88 4.38
C ALA A 148 4.57 42.32 4.04
N PRO A 149 3.51 42.60 4.83
CA PRO A 149 2.13 42.35 4.42
C PRO A 149 1.59 43.49 3.52
N GLY A 150 0.56 43.22 2.71
CA GLY A 150 -0.27 44.26 2.09
C GLY A 150 -0.32 44.30 0.56
N ASP A 151 -0.19 45.50 0.00
CA ASP A 151 -0.15 45.78 -1.44
C ASP A 151 1.13 46.59 -1.73
N PRO A 152 2.03 46.12 -2.62
CA PRO A 152 3.32 46.76 -2.86
C PRO A 152 3.20 48.19 -3.39
N SER A 153 2.11 48.54 -4.10
CA SER A 153 1.91 49.87 -4.68
C SER A 153 1.67 50.98 -3.62
N LEU A 154 1.38 50.60 -2.37
CA LEU A 154 1.14 51.53 -1.27
C LEU A 154 2.44 52.04 -0.63
N VAL A 155 3.53 51.25 -0.62
CA VAL A 155 4.80 51.59 0.05
C VAL A 155 5.71 52.50 -0.78
N LYS A 156 5.15 53.58 -1.34
CA LYS A 156 5.79 54.48 -2.32
C LYS A 156 7.13 55.07 -1.87
N THR A 157 7.32 55.33 -0.58
CA THR A 157 8.59 55.82 -0.02
C THR A 157 9.70 54.75 -0.13
N ARG A 158 9.37 53.49 0.20
CA ARG A 158 10.28 52.34 0.07
C ARG A 158 10.65 52.10 -1.38
N ILE A 159 9.65 52.09 -2.28
CA ILE A 159 9.86 52.04 -3.74
C ILE A 159 10.88 53.10 -4.17
N GLN A 160 10.60 54.38 -3.91
CA GLN A 160 11.47 55.49 -4.32
C GLN A 160 12.89 55.40 -3.74
N ASN A 161 13.07 54.92 -2.51
CA ASN A 161 14.39 54.76 -1.92
C ASN A 161 15.16 53.58 -2.53
N VAL A 162 14.48 52.50 -2.92
CA VAL A 162 15.08 51.37 -3.66
C VAL A 162 15.42 51.79 -5.09
N CYS A 163 14.52 52.48 -5.81
CA CYS A 163 14.78 53.01 -7.17
C CYS A 163 16.06 53.86 -7.21
N LYS A 164 16.25 54.80 -6.26
CA LYS A 164 17.49 55.61 -6.17
C LYS A 164 18.76 54.75 -6.10
N VAL A 165 18.73 53.66 -5.31
CA VAL A 165 19.88 52.74 -5.19
C VAL A 165 20.11 52.00 -6.51
N LEU A 166 19.05 51.44 -7.10
CA LEU A 166 19.11 50.70 -8.37
C LEU A 166 19.53 51.56 -9.57
N GLU A 167 19.16 52.84 -9.60
CA GLU A 167 19.56 53.82 -10.62
C GLU A 167 21.02 54.28 -10.42
N SER A 168 21.49 54.41 -9.18
CA SER A 168 22.82 54.93 -8.85
C SER A 168 24.00 54.02 -9.25
N ASP A 169 25.21 54.58 -9.30
CA ASP A 169 26.46 53.86 -9.50
C ASP A 169 26.95 53.08 -8.25
N ARG A 170 26.07 52.80 -7.27
CA ARG A 170 26.41 51.99 -6.09
C ARG A 170 26.74 50.55 -6.52
N PRO A 171 27.94 50.02 -6.20
CA PRO A 171 28.34 48.66 -6.57
C PRO A 171 27.84 47.58 -5.60
N GLN A 172 27.19 47.95 -4.49
CA GLN A 172 26.74 47.02 -3.47
C GLN A 172 25.74 45.99 -4.01
N PRO A 173 25.85 44.70 -3.65
CA PRO A 173 24.83 43.72 -3.93
C PRO A 173 23.49 44.06 -3.29
N VAL A 174 22.40 43.75 -4.00
CA VAL A 174 21.03 43.85 -3.50
C VAL A 174 20.34 42.50 -3.66
N PHE A 175 19.78 41.99 -2.57
CA PHE A 175 18.93 40.81 -2.57
C PHE A 175 17.61 41.14 -1.88
N GLY A 176 16.48 40.72 -2.45
CA GLY A 176 15.16 40.99 -1.88
C GLY A 176 14.20 39.81 -2.01
N ILE A 177 13.36 39.66 -0.98
CA ILE A 177 12.37 38.60 -0.84
C ILE A 177 10.97 39.22 -0.84
N LEU A 178 10.01 38.60 -1.55
CA LEU A 178 8.64 39.11 -1.76
C LEU A 178 8.65 40.58 -2.26
N TYR A 179 8.50 41.52 -1.33
CA TYR A 179 8.55 42.97 -1.53
C TYR A 179 10.00 43.49 -1.72
N GLY A 180 10.92 42.63 -2.15
CA GLY A 180 12.20 43.01 -2.71
C GLY A 180 12.07 43.67 -4.08
N ASP A 181 11.09 43.21 -4.86
CA ASP A 181 11.03 43.40 -6.31
C ASP A 181 10.18 44.63 -6.72
N LEU A 182 10.42 45.73 -6.01
CA LEU A 182 9.56 46.91 -5.94
C LEU A 182 9.70 47.92 -7.10
N ASN A 183 10.45 47.59 -8.15
CA ASN A 183 10.77 48.50 -9.26
C ASN A 183 9.96 48.21 -10.54
N HIS A 184 9.02 47.26 -10.49
CA HIS A 184 8.34 46.69 -11.66
C HIS A 184 6.82 46.63 -11.47
N SER A 185 6.08 46.29 -12.54
CA SER A 185 4.61 46.30 -12.52
C SER A 185 4.06 45.10 -11.74
N SER A 186 3.54 45.35 -10.54
CA SER A 186 2.89 44.36 -9.68
C SER A 186 1.38 44.29 -9.93
N TYR A 187 0.82 43.08 -9.96
CA TYR A 187 -0.62 42.85 -10.04
C TYR A 187 -1.09 41.86 -8.97
N LYS A 188 -2.37 41.94 -8.60
CA LYS A 188 -2.97 40.98 -7.67
C LYS A 188 -3.28 39.67 -8.39
N LEU A 189 -2.86 38.54 -7.82
CA LEU A 189 -3.13 37.21 -8.36
C LEU A 189 -4.61 36.83 -8.18
N PRO A 190 -5.24 36.12 -9.15
CA PRO A 190 -6.59 35.58 -8.98
C PRO A 190 -6.67 34.49 -7.90
N MET A 191 -5.59 33.74 -7.73
CA MET A 191 -5.34 32.74 -6.69
C MET A 191 -3.92 33.00 -6.19
N GLY A 192 -3.75 33.22 -4.88
CA GLY A 192 -2.44 33.56 -4.31
C GLY A 192 -1.62 32.32 -4.02
N ASN A 193 -0.33 32.34 -4.37
CA ASN A 193 0.58 31.23 -4.10
C ASN A 193 0.87 31.18 -2.60
N ARG A 194 0.28 30.21 -1.90
CA ARG A 194 0.36 30.03 -0.44
C ARG A 194 0.57 28.54 -0.13
N GLY A 195 1.80 28.15 0.17
CA GLY A 195 2.10 26.76 0.51
C GLY A 195 3.58 26.40 0.47
N GLN A 196 3.92 25.41 1.30
CA GLN A 196 5.27 24.80 1.40
C GLN A 196 5.54 23.77 0.29
N HIS A 197 4.51 23.41 -0.48
CA HIS A 197 4.50 22.30 -1.45
C HIS A 197 4.70 22.74 -2.92
N GLN A 198 4.57 24.03 -3.20
CA GLN A 198 4.71 24.58 -4.54
C GLN A 198 6.17 24.44 -5.02
N PRO A 199 6.46 24.51 -6.33
CA PRO A 199 7.83 24.36 -6.88
C PRO A 199 8.86 25.36 -6.31
N VAL A 200 8.38 26.41 -5.65
CA VAL A 200 9.11 27.33 -4.76
C VAL A 200 8.21 27.70 -3.57
N VAL A 201 8.78 27.93 -2.37
CA VAL A 201 8.03 28.09 -1.10
C VAL A 201 7.38 29.47 -1.00
N ASN A 202 6.07 29.55 -1.22
CA ASN A 202 5.38 30.81 -1.48
C ASN A 202 4.33 31.19 -0.44
N ASN A 203 4.21 32.51 -0.22
CA ASN A 203 3.17 33.12 0.60
C ASN A 203 2.84 34.55 0.12
N HIS A 204 2.20 34.68 -1.05
CA HIS A 204 1.87 35.97 -1.64
C HIS A 204 0.54 36.01 -2.43
N GLY A 205 -0.13 37.16 -2.36
CA GLY A 205 -1.32 37.47 -3.17
C GLY A 205 -1.05 38.38 -4.38
N TYR A 206 0.20 38.76 -4.62
CA TYR A 206 0.61 39.69 -5.68
C TYR A 206 1.80 39.12 -6.45
N GLY A 207 1.75 39.18 -7.79
CA GLY A 207 2.82 38.76 -8.69
C GLY A 207 3.35 39.92 -9.52
N ILE A 208 4.41 39.67 -10.29
CA ILE A 208 5.08 40.68 -11.14
C ILE A 208 4.95 40.32 -12.61
N ASP A 209 4.62 41.33 -13.41
CA ASP A 209 4.47 41.24 -14.86
C ASP A 209 5.86 41.12 -15.53
N SER A 210 6.22 39.88 -15.87
CA SER A 210 7.47 39.54 -16.56
C SER A 210 7.55 40.04 -18.00
N GLU A 211 6.42 40.36 -18.65
CA GLU A 211 6.42 40.96 -19.99
C GLU A 211 6.76 42.47 -19.93
N SER A 212 6.48 43.13 -18.80
CA SER A 212 6.77 44.55 -18.56
C SER A 212 8.22 44.89 -18.21
N LEU A 213 9.11 43.89 -18.05
CA LEU A 213 10.46 44.10 -17.51
C LEU A 213 11.33 45.00 -18.43
N PRO A 214 11.99 46.04 -17.87
CA PRO A 214 12.78 46.97 -18.66
C PRO A 214 14.11 46.37 -19.15
N PRO A 215 14.69 46.87 -20.25
CA PRO A 215 15.92 46.33 -20.84
C PRO A 215 17.07 46.21 -19.83
N GLY A 216 17.65 45.01 -19.73
CA GLY A 216 18.72 44.68 -18.79
C GLY A 216 18.27 43.87 -17.58
N TRP A 217 16.95 43.66 -17.40
CA TRP A 217 16.38 42.71 -16.44
C TRP A 217 15.84 41.47 -17.15
N SER A 218 15.72 40.36 -16.42
CA SER A 218 15.11 39.11 -16.88
C SER A 218 14.56 38.31 -15.69
N PRO A 219 13.52 37.48 -15.87
CA PRO A 219 13.12 36.50 -14.85
C PRO A 219 14.28 35.59 -14.48
N LEU A 220 14.36 35.25 -13.21
CA LEU A 220 15.32 34.31 -12.64
C LEU A 220 14.64 32.98 -12.28
N PHE A 221 13.45 33.06 -11.70
CA PHE A 221 12.58 31.92 -11.38
C PHE A 221 11.19 32.12 -11.99
N ILE A 222 10.54 31.00 -12.35
CA ILE A 222 9.19 30.98 -12.93
C ILE A 222 8.45 29.79 -12.29
N ASN A 223 7.20 30.01 -11.90
CA ASN A 223 6.34 28.98 -11.33
C ASN A 223 6.01 27.90 -12.36
N ALA A 224 6.17 26.61 -12.03
CA ALA A 224 5.94 25.52 -12.96
C ALA A 224 4.44 25.16 -13.14
N ASN A 225 3.55 25.68 -12.30
CA ASN A 225 2.11 25.39 -12.31
C ASN A 225 1.30 26.46 -13.05
N ASP A 226 1.54 27.76 -12.76
CA ASP A 226 0.77 28.88 -13.34
C ASP A 226 1.59 29.79 -14.30
N GLY A 227 2.92 29.64 -14.34
CA GLY A 227 3.81 30.44 -15.18
C GLY A 227 4.13 31.84 -14.64
N THR A 228 3.78 32.17 -13.39
CA THR A 228 4.09 33.47 -12.78
C THR A 228 5.60 33.68 -12.54
N SER A 229 6.01 34.95 -12.44
CA SER A 229 7.39 35.34 -12.17
C SER A 229 7.72 35.18 -10.68
N GLU A 230 8.65 34.29 -10.37
CA GLU A 230 9.03 33.91 -9.00
C GLU A 230 10.33 34.59 -8.51
N GLY A 231 10.77 35.61 -9.23
CA GLY A 231 11.96 36.42 -8.95
C GLY A 231 12.68 36.81 -10.24
N ILE A 232 13.44 37.91 -10.21
CA ILE A 232 14.15 38.47 -11.37
C ILE A 232 15.63 38.71 -11.05
N MET A 233 16.43 39.00 -12.08
CA MET A 233 17.82 39.43 -11.93
C MET A 233 18.19 40.56 -12.89
N CYS A 234 19.14 41.39 -12.47
CA CYS A 234 19.80 42.36 -13.33
C CYS A 234 21.02 41.73 -14.03
N SER A 235 21.12 41.94 -15.34
CA SER A 235 22.23 41.43 -16.16
C SER A 235 23.55 42.21 -16.02
N THR A 236 23.51 43.42 -15.44
CA THR A 236 24.66 44.35 -15.40
C THR A 236 25.06 44.79 -13.98
N LYS A 237 24.18 44.63 -12.99
CA LYS A 237 24.43 44.93 -11.57
C LYS A 237 24.21 43.67 -10.71
N PRO A 238 24.88 43.55 -9.54
CA PRO A 238 24.72 42.41 -8.62
C PRO A 238 23.37 42.48 -7.86
N VAL A 239 22.26 42.41 -8.60
CA VAL A 239 20.89 42.56 -8.06
C VAL A 239 20.03 41.38 -8.51
N PHE A 240 19.35 40.75 -7.56
CA PHE A 240 18.38 39.69 -7.82
C PHE A 240 17.31 39.63 -6.72
N THR A 241 16.19 38.95 -7.02
CA THR A 241 15.06 38.77 -6.11
C THR A 241 14.57 37.33 -6.09
N ALA A 242 13.84 36.99 -5.03
CA ALA A 242 12.99 35.81 -4.96
C ALA A 242 11.59 36.25 -4.51
N GLN A 243 10.55 35.69 -5.12
CA GLN A 243 9.16 35.91 -4.72
C GLN A 243 8.77 34.95 -3.56
N PHE A 244 9.42 33.79 -3.51
CA PHE A 244 9.39 32.81 -2.43
C PHE A 244 10.29 33.18 -1.23
N HIS A 245 10.18 32.40 -0.16
CA HIS A 245 10.96 32.52 1.09
C HIS A 245 12.11 31.51 1.17
N PRO A 246 13.37 31.87 0.86
CA PRO A 246 14.51 30.95 0.93
C PRO A 246 15.03 30.74 2.35
N GLU A 247 14.57 31.54 3.32
CA GLU A 247 14.76 31.31 4.75
C GLU A 247 13.89 30.16 5.26
N ALA A 248 12.77 29.89 4.57
CA ALA A 248 11.80 28.81 4.69
C ALA A 248 11.14 28.54 6.07
N LYS A 249 11.81 28.82 7.19
CA LYS A 249 11.55 28.40 8.59
C LYS A 249 10.08 28.09 8.90
N GLY A 250 9.77 26.78 8.91
CA GLY A 250 8.41 26.23 8.91
C GLY A 250 8.12 25.38 7.66
N GLY A 251 8.85 25.61 6.57
CA GLY A 251 8.85 24.89 5.28
C GLY A 251 10.27 24.44 4.83
N PRO A 252 10.42 23.95 3.58
CA PRO A 252 11.65 23.27 3.13
C PRO A 252 12.83 24.21 2.76
N THR A 253 14.03 23.83 3.21
CA THR A 253 15.31 24.57 3.13
C THR A 253 15.97 24.63 1.74
N ASP A 254 15.38 24.00 0.72
CA ASP A 254 15.97 23.70 -0.59
C ASP A 254 16.55 24.91 -1.37
N THR A 255 16.25 26.14 -0.97
CA THR A 255 16.69 27.39 -1.64
C THR A 255 17.59 28.31 -0.81
N GLU A 256 18.01 27.91 0.41
CA GLU A 256 18.90 28.69 1.29
C GLU A 256 20.20 29.14 0.58
N LEU A 257 20.63 28.37 -0.42
CA LEU A 257 21.74 28.67 -1.34
C LEU A 257 21.70 30.08 -2.00
N LEU A 258 20.56 30.79 -1.98
CA LEU A 258 20.46 32.18 -2.42
C LEU A 258 21.17 33.15 -1.45
N PHE A 259 21.18 32.88 -0.15
CA PHE A 259 21.99 33.62 0.81
C PHE A 259 23.48 33.40 0.54
N ASP A 260 23.89 32.16 0.23
CA ASP A 260 25.27 31.84 -0.13
C ASP A 260 25.70 32.57 -1.43
N ALA A 261 24.81 32.65 -2.42
CA ALA A 261 25.01 33.44 -3.64
C ALA A 261 25.18 34.95 -3.34
N PHE A 262 24.36 35.51 -2.44
CA PHE A 262 24.44 36.90 -1.99
C PHE A 262 25.75 37.18 -1.23
N ILE A 263 26.12 36.35 -0.26
CA ILE A 263 27.40 36.43 0.46
C ILE A 263 28.60 36.28 -0.50
N SER A 264 28.48 35.44 -1.54
CA SER A 264 29.45 35.34 -2.63
C SER A 264 29.61 36.66 -3.41
N LEU A 265 28.51 37.36 -3.73
CA LEU A 265 28.56 38.66 -4.40
C LEU A 265 29.25 39.71 -3.52
N ILE A 266 28.93 39.76 -2.23
CA ILE A 266 29.55 40.68 -1.26
C ILE A 266 31.06 40.46 -1.20
N ARG A 267 31.50 39.20 -1.09
CA ARG A 267 32.93 38.82 -1.07
C ARG A 267 33.67 39.13 -2.40
N LYS A 268 32.97 39.28 -3.52
CA LYS A 268 33.55 39.60 -4.85
C LYS A 268 33.52 41.09 -5.20
N GLY A 269 32.65 41.88 -4.56
CA GLY A 269 32.55 43.33 -4.76
C GLY A 269 32.39 43.71 -6.23
N LYS A 270 33.18 44.69 -6.69
CA LYS A 270 33.09 45.28 -8.05
C LYS A 270 33.40 44.32 -9.21
N GLU A 271 33.96 43.14 -8.95
CA GLU A 271 34.18 42.10 -9.98
C GLU A 271 33.08 41.02 -9.98
N GLY A 272 32.14 41.07 -9.03
CA GLY A 272 31.00 40.18 -8.94
C GLY A 272 29.88 40.56 -9.92
N SER A 273 29.81 39.87 -11.06
CA SER A 273 28.59 39.86 -11.88
C SER A 273 27.58 38.84 -11.33
N SER A 274 26.31 38.99 -11.73
CA SER A 274 25.20 38.07 -11.40
C SER A 274 25.41 36.62 -11.90
N ALA A 275 26.49 36.34 -12.64
CA ALA A 275 26.90 34.99 -13.03
C ALA A 275 27.37 34.08 -11.87
N SER A 276 27.30 34.54 -10.61
CA SER A 276 27.46 33.71 -9.41
C SER A 276 26.16 33.17 -8.81
N VAL A 277 24.99 33.55 -9.34
CA VAL A 277 23.73 32.84 -9.07
C VAL A 277 23.84 31.43 -9.69
N PRO A 278 23.30 30.35 -9.07
CA PRO A 278 23.46 28.99 -9.59
C PRO A 278 22.97 28.86 -11.03
N LYS A 279 23.76 28.17 -11.86
CA LYS A 279 23.39 27.88 -13.25
C LYS A 279 22.55 26.61 -13.29
N LYS A 280 21.43 26.63 -14.03
CA LYS A 280 20.61 25.43 -14.27
C LYS A 280 21.51 24.28 -14.74
N PRO A 281 21.47 23.10 -14.07
CA PRO A 281 22.34 21.97 -14.43
C PRO A 281 22.10 21.52 -15.87
N VAL A 282 23.15 20.96 -16.49
CA VAL A 282 23.06 20.43 -17.86
C VAL A 282 22.28 19.13 -17.82
N VAL A 283 21.00 19.19 -18.15
CA VAL A 283 20.11 18.03 -18.21
C VAL A 283 20.66 17.01 -19.23
N PRO A 284 20.86 15.73 -18.84
CA PRO A 284 21.27 14.67 -19.76
C PRO A 284 20.28 14.50 -20.93
N GLN A 285 20.78 14.03 -22.07
CA GLN A 285 19.89 13.69 -23.19
C GLN A 285 19.00 12.50 -22.83
N ARG A 286 17.71 12.55 -23.23
CA ARG A 286 16.74 11.48 -23.02
C ARG A 286 17.24 10.16 -23.60
N ILE A 287 17.08 9.07 -22.85
CA ILE A 287 17.59 7.75 -23.21
C ILE A 287 16.87 7.25 -24.46
N GLN A 288 17.65 6.80 -25.46
CA GLN A 288 17.12 6.30 -26.73
C GLN A 288 16.93 4.79 -26.65
N VAL A 289 15.68 4.36 -26.45
CA VAL A 289 15.23 2.96 -26.44
C VAL A 289 14.01 2.78 -27.34
N SER A 290 13.77 1.55 -27.79
CA SER A 290 12.68 1.16 -28.69
C SER A 290 11.91 -0.08 -28.19
N LYS A 291 12.56 -0.94 -27.40
CA LYS A 291 11.96 -2.11 -26.77
C LYS A 291 12.50 -2.30 -25.35
N VAL A 292 11.62 -2.09 -24.36
CA VAL A 292 11.94 -2.22 -22.95
C VAL A 292 11.50 -3.59 -22.41
N LEU A 293 12.42 -4.27 -21.73
CA LEU A 293 12.13 -5.44 -20.89
C LEU A 293 11.66 -4.98 -19.51
N VAL A 294 10.57 -5.58 -19.03
CA VAL A 294 10.01 -5.44 -17.69
C VAL A 294 10.07 -6.79 -16.99
N LEU A 295 10.68 -6.81 -15.81
CA LEU A 295 10.62 -7.96 -14.89
C LEU A 295 9.51 -7.69 -13.86
N GLY A 296 8.51 -8.58 -13.80
CA GLY A 296 7.47 -8.54 -12.76
C GLY A 296 7.94 -9.13 -11.42
N SER A 297 7.02 -9.31 -10.48
CA SER A 297 7.32 -9.85 -9.13
C SER A 297 7.50 -11.36 -9.06
N GLY A 298 6.82 -12.13 -9.92
CA GLY A 298 6.60 -13.56 -9.69
C GLY A 298 5.34 -13.81 -8.86
N GLY A 299 5.23 -15.01 -8.28
CA GLY A 299 4.10 -15.35 -7.41
C GLY A 299 4.13 -14.59 -6.09
N LEU A 300 2.95 -14.25 -5.55
CA LEU A 300 2.83 -13.46 -4.33
C LEU A 300 3.27 -14.25 -3.09
N SER A 301 4.06 -13.59 -2.25
CA SER A 301 4.53 -14.10 -0.96
C SER A 301 4.49 -13.00 0.10
N ILE A 302 4.51 -13.36 1.38
CA ILE A 302 4.60 -12.38 2.48
C ILE A 302 5.83 -11.49 2.24
N GLY A 303 5.66 -10.18 2.34
CA GLY A 303 6.70 -9.20 2.04
C GLY A 303 7.15 -9.14 0.57
N GLN A 304 6.40 -9.71 -0.38
CA GLN A 304 6.48 -9.38 -1.80
C GLN A 304 5.12 -9.66 -2.47
N ALA A 305 4.18 -8.74 -2.23
CA ALA A 305 2.75 -8.92 -2.50
C ALA A 305 2.29 -8.22 -3.80
N GLY A 306 1.04 -7.75 -3.86
CA GLY A 306 0.38 -7.24 -5.08
C GLY A 306 0.83 -5.87 -5.56
N GLU A 307 1.46 -5.06 -4.71
CA GLU A 307 1.95 -3.71 -5.06
C GLU A 307 2.86 -3.68 -6.31
N PHE A 308 3.59 -4.75 -6.58
CA PHE A 308 4.44 -4.90 -7.76
C PHE A 308 3.66 -5.25 -9.04
N ASP A 309 2.45 -5.80 -8.93
CA ASP A 309 1.52 -5.97 -10.07
C ASP A 309 0.92 -4.62 -10.47
N TYR A 310 0.60 -3.77 -9.48
CA TYR A 310 0.23 -2.37 -9.68
C TYR A 310 1.39 -1.57 -10.31
N SER A 311 2.54 -1.49 -9.64
CA SER A 311 3.71 -0.73 -10.09
C SER A 311 4.23 -1.21 -11.44
N GLY A 312 4.28 -2.52 -11.63
CA GLY A 312 4.58 -3.15 -12.92
C GLY A 312 3.59 -2.77 -14.02
N SER A 313 2.28 -2.69 -13.72
CA SER A 313 1.25 -2.25 -14.69
C SER A 313 1.36 -0.77 -15.02
N GLN A 314 1.65 0.10 -14.03
CA GLN A 314 1.87 1.53 -14.25
C GLN A 314 3.13 1.78 -15.10
N ALA A 315 4.21 1.02 -14.88
CA ALA A 315 5.40 1.08 -15.72
C ALA A 315 5.10 0.69 -17.17
N VAL A 316 4.35 -0.40 -17.41
CA VAL A 316 3.89 -0.76 -18.77
C VAL A 316 3.11 0.40 -19.41
N LYS A 317 2.12 0.98 -18.70
CA LYS A 317 1.33 2.13 -19.18
C LYS A 317 2.24 3.30 -19.59
N ALA A 318 3.18 3.70 -18.73
CA ALA A 318 4.11 4.80 -18.99
C ALA A 318 4.97 4.57 -20.26
N MET A 319 5.47 3.35 -20.45
CA MET A 319 6.24 2.97 -21.64
C MET A 319 5.38 3.00 -22.92
N LYS A 320 4.14 2.51 -22.86
CA LYS A 320 3.21 2.55 -24.01
C LYS A 320 2.84 3.98 -24.42
N GLU A 321 2.66 4.90 -23.46
CA GLU A 321 2.45 6.33 -23.75
C GLU A 321 3.65 6.99 -24.47
N GLN A 322 4.87 6.50 -24.26
CA GLN A 322 6.07 6.94 -25.00
C GLN A 322 6.27 6.18 -26.32
N ASN A 323 5.26 5.44 -26.78
CA ASN A 323 5.26 4.63 -28.02
C ASN A 323 6.30 3.50 -28.04
N LEU A 324 6.81 3.09 -26.87
CA LEU A 324 7.78 2.01 -26.75
C LEU A 324 7.11 0.63 -26.88
N LYS A 325 7.88 -0.35 -27.36
CA LYS A 325 7.50 -1.77 -27.25
C LYS A 325 7.88 -2.28 -25.87
N VAL A 326 7.02 -3.09 -25.27
CA VAL A 326 7.20 -3.61 -23.92
C VAL A 326 7.15 -5.13 -23.94
N VAL A 327 8.20 -5.76 -23.40
CA VAL A 327 8.27 -7.19 -23.15
C VAL A 327 8.17 -7.41 -21.65
N LEU A 328 7.23 -8.23 -21.21
CA LEU A 328 7.02 -8.58 -19.82
C LEU A 328 7.46 -10.02 -19.55
N ILE A 329 8.23 -10.24 -18.48
CA ILE A 329 8.42 -11.57 -17.86
C ILE A 329 7.79 -11.57 -16.47
N ASN A 330 6.71 -12.33 -16.31
CA ASN A 330 6.09 -12.58 -15.01
C ASN A 330 5.33 -13.93 -15.03
N PRO A 331 5.69 -14.92 -14.20
CA PRO A 331 5.02 -16.23 -14.15
C PRO A 331 3.70 -16.22 -13.36
N ASN A 332 3.34 -15.11 -12.69
CA ASN A 332 2.04 -14.99 -12.04
C ASN A 332 0.91 -14.87 -13.09
N ILE A 333 -0.02 -15.83 -13.06
CA ILE A 333 -1.14 -15.93 -14.00
C ILE A 333 -2.38 -15.16 -13.54
N ALA A 334 -2.55 -14.92 -12.24
CA ALA A 334 -3.58 -14.03 -11.72
C ALA A 334 -3.29 -12.54 -12.03
N SER A 335 -2.01 -12.14 -12.03
CA SER A 335 -1.55 -10.76 -12.22
C SER A 335 -2.27 -9.97 -13.34
N VAL A 336 -2.64 -8.72 -13.05
CA VAL A 336 -3.24 -7.76 -13.98
C VAL A 336 -2.23 -7.31 -15.05
N GLN A 337 -0.95 -7.21 -14.69
CA GLN A 337 0.17 -6.88 -15.57
C GLN A 337 0.28 -7.86 -16.75
N THR A 338 -0.04 -9.15 -16.56
CA THR A 338 0.09 -10.21 -17.58
C THR A 338 -1.12 -10.35 -18.52
N ASN A 339 -1.97 -9.32 -18.62
CA ASN A 339 -3.10 -9.29 -19.55
C ASN A 339 -2.66 -9.01 -21.00
N LYS A 340 -3.44 -9.54 -21.97
CA LYS A 340 -3.19 -9.44 -23.43
C LYS A 340 -4.24 -8.61 -24.19
N PHE A 341 -5.26 -8.10 -23.51
CA PHE A 341 -6.42 -7.41 -24.07
C PHE A 341 -6.52 -5.98 -23.51
N GLY A 342 -5.99 -5.01 -24.25
CA GLY A 342 -6.06 -3.58 -23.94
C GLY A 342 -4.92 -2.76 -24.58
N THR A 343 -5.09 -1.45 -24.67
CA THR A 343 -4.09 -0.54 -25.29
C THR A 343 -2.84 -0.34 -24.43
N ASN A 344 -2.99 -0.41 -23.10
CA ASN A 344 -1.95 -0.06 -22.12
C ASN A 344 -1.34 -1.32 -21.50
N GLN A 345 -1.04 -2.32 -22.34
CA GLN A 345 -0.48 -3.63 -21.94
C GLN A 345 0.79 -3.94 -22.74
N ALA A 346 1.53 -4.96 -22.30
CA ALA A 346 2.79 -5.35 -22.92
C ALA A 346 2.56 -6.02 -24.28
N ASP A 347 3.41 -5.71 -25.26
CA ASP A 347 3.34 -6.27 -26.62
C ASP A 347 3.72 -7.76 -26.65
N SER A 348 4.45 -8.24 -25.63
CA SER A 348 4.78 -9.66 -25.44
C SER A 348 4.84 -9.99 -23.95
N VAL A 349 4.24 -11.12 -23.56
CA VAL A 349 4.14 -11.58 -22.15
C VAL A 349 4.65 -13.01 -22.03
N TYR A 350 5.66 -13.21 -21.18
CA TYR A 350 6.34 -14.47 -20.95
C TYR A 350 6.08 -14.98 -19.52
N PHE A 351 5.32 -16.07 -19.43
CA PHE A 351 5.10 -16.81 -18.18
C PHE A 351 6.26 -17.80 -17.95
N LEU A 352 7.35 -17.28 -17.37
CA LEU A 352 8.62 -18.01 -17.17
C LEU A 352 9.26 -17.63 -15.81
N PRO A 353 10.11 -18.48 -15.21
CA PRO A 353 10.83 -18.18 -13.99
C PRO A 353 11.70 -16.92 -14.10
N ILE A 354 11.60 -16.01 -13.13
CA ILE A 354 12.41 -14.77 -13.08
C ILE A 354 13.82 -15.12 -12.56
N THR A 355 14.64 -15.63 -13.48
CA THR A 355 15.98 -16.19 -13.23
C THR A 355 16.92 -15.81 -14.37
N PRO A 356 18.24 -15.61 -14.12
CA PRO A 356 19.17 -15.14 -15.15
C PRO A 356 19.19 -16.01 -16.42
N GLU A 357 18.99 -17.31 -16.26
CA GLU A 357 18.96 -18.30 -17.34
C GLU A 357 17.77 -18.06 -18.29
N PHE A 358 16.54 -18.00 -17.76
CA PHE A 358 15.34 -17.79 -18.57
C PHE A 358 15.24 -16.36 -19.12
N VAL A 359 15.64 -15.35 -18.33
CA VAL A 359 15.66 -13.96 -18.79
C VAL A 359 16.69 -13.74 -19.90
N MET A 360 17.84 -14.43 -19.87
CA MET A 360 18.80 -14.43 -20.97
C MET A 360 18.20 -15.01 -22.27
N GLU A 361 17.40 -16.08 -22.22
CA GLU A 361 16.74 -16.61 -23.43
C GLU A 361 15.72 -15.62 -24.01
N VAL A 362 14.94 -14.93 -23.17
CA VAL A 362 14.04 -13.86 -23.65
C VAL A 362 14.84 -12.71 -24.26
N ILE A 363 15.94 -12.27 -23.65
CA ILE A 363 16.83 -11.23 -24.23
C ILE A 363 17.39 -11.65 -25.59
N LYS A 364 17.80 -12.92 -25.76
CA LYS A 364 18.31 -13.46 -27.04
C LYS A 364 17.27 -13.41 -28.16
N VAL A 365 16.00 -13.68 -27.85
CA VAL A 365 14.87 -13.72 -28.81
C VAL A 365 14.36 -12.31 -29.09
N GLU A 366 14.01 -11.56 -28.05
CA GLU A 366 13.31 -10.28 -28.17
C GLU A 366 14.23 -9.12 -28.55
N ARG A 367 15.50 -9.17 -28.15
CA ARG A 367 16.46 -8.06 -28.30
C ARG A 367 15.92 -6.71 -27.79
N PRO A 368 15.58 -6.62 -26.48
CA PRO A 368 15.32 -5.33 -25.85
C PRO A 368 16.60 -4.47 -25.84
N ASP A 369 16.44 -3.15 -25.88
CA ASP A 369 17.51 -2.17 -25.73
C ASP A 369 17.49 -1.49 -24.35
N GLY A 370 16.37 -1.57 -23.61
CA GLY A 370 16.26 -1.16 -22.20
C GLY A 370 15.72 -2.26 -21.28
N ASN A 371 16.00 -2.16 -19.98
CA ASN A 371 15.54 -3.08 -18.93
C ASN A 371 15.16 -2.33 -17.66
N LEU A 372 13.94 -2.56 -17.16
CA LEU A 372 13.42 -2.07 -15.88
C LEU A 372 13.42 -3.21 -14.86
N LEU A 373 14.39 -3.15 -13.94
CA LEU A 373 14.63 -4.18 -12.91
C LEU A 373 14.22 -3.75 -11.49
N SER A 374 13.97 -2.46 -11.27
CA SER A 374 13.59 -1.86 -9.98
C SER A 374 12.08 -1.85 -9.71
N ILE A 375 11.28 -2.52 -10.55
CA ILE A 375 9.80 -2.40 -10.58
C ILE A 375 9.06 -3.70 -10.23
N GLY A 376 9.78 -4.80 -10.02
CA GLY A 376 9.25 -6.14 -9.74
C GLY A 376 9.75 -6.73 -8.42
N GLY A 377 9.94 -5.88 -7.40
CA GLY A 377 10.40 -6.29 -6.07
C GLY A 377 11.79 -6.93 -6.06
N GLN A 378 12.08 -7.65 -4.99
CA GLN A 378 13.40 -8.24 -4.74
C GLN A 378 13.77 -9.31 -5.79
N MET A 379 12.80 -10.06 -6.31
CA MET A 379 13.05 -11.09 -7.34
C MET A 379 13.54 -10.48 -8.66
N ALA A 380 12.88 -9.44 -9.17
CA ALA A 380 13.32 -8.71 -10.36
C ALA A 380 14.71 -8.09 -10.16
N LEU A 381 14.90 -7.40 -9.03
CA LEU A 381 16.13 -6.69 -8.69
C LEU A 381 17.31 -7.66 -8.59
N ASN A 382 17.21 -8.71 -7.77
CA ASN A 382 18.25 -9.72 -7.60
C ASN A 382 18.55 -10.50 -8.90
N CYS A 383 17.60 -10.59 -9.84
CA CYS A 383 17.83 -11.15 -11.17
C CYS A 383 18.59 -10.16 -12.08
N GLY A 384 18.15 -8.90 -12.12
CA GLY A 384 18.77 -7.83 -12.91
C GLY A 384 20.22 -7.55 -12.52
N VAL A 385 20.51 -7.46 -11.23
CA VAL A 385 21.88 -7.29 -10.69
C VAL A 385 22.79 -8.44 -11.15
N LYS A 386 22.32 -9.69 -11.12
CA LYS A 386 23.10 -10.86 -11.60
C LYS A 386 23.33 -10.85 -13.12
N LEU A 387 22.34 -10.41 -13.91
CA LEU A 387 22.49 -10.25 -15.36
C LEU A 387 23.49 -9.14 -15.73
N PHE A 388 23.61 -8.11 -14.90
CA PHE A 388 24.63 -7.07 -15.03
C PHE A 388 26.02 -7.60 -14.64
N GLN A 389 26.16 -8.16 -13.43
CA GLN A 389 27.43 -8.70 -12.91
C GLN A 389 28.03 -9.82 -13.77
N SER A 390 27.19 -10.61 -14.46
CA SER A 390 27.63 -11.64 -15.41
C SER A 390 27.95 -11.11 -16.82
N GLY A 391 27.84 -9.79 -17.04
CA GLY A 391 28.10 -9.13 -18.34
C GLY A 391 27.05 -9.43 -19.41
N ILE A 392 25.93 -10.10 -19.07
CA ILE A 392 24.90 -10.48 -20.05
C ILE A 392 24.20 -9.25 -20.64
N LEU A 393 23.85 -8.26 -19.81
CA LEU A 393 23.22 -7.03 -20.32
C LEU A 393 24.13 -6.30 -21.32
N GLN A 394 25.40 -6.10 -20.96
CA GLN A 394 26.40 -5.47 -21.84
C GLN A 394 26.62 -6.28 -23.15
N LYS A 395 26.70 -7.61 -23.06
CA LYS A 395 26.87 -8.52 -24.22
C LYS A 395 25.73 -8.41 -25.24
N TYR A 396 24.51 -8.11 -24.80
CA TYR A 396 23.34 -7.97 -25.67
C TYR A 396 22.96 -6.52 -25.97
N GLY A 397 23.67 -5.53 -25.43
CA GLY A 397 23.42 -4.10 -25.64
C GLY A 397 22.25 -3.54 -24.83
N VAL A 398 21.82 -4.24 -23.77
CA VAL A 398 20.66 -3.86 -22.96
C VAL A 398 21.08 -2.85 -21.88
N GLN A 399 20.48 -1.67 -21.90
CA GLN A 399 20.69 -0.62 -20.90
C GLN A 399 19.79 -0.84 -19.68
N VAL A 400 20.26 -0.52 -18.48
CA VAL A 400 19.39 -0.43 -17.29
C VAL A 400 18.77 0.95 -17.27
N LEU A 401 17.45 1.01 -17.04
CA LEU A 401 16.67 2.24 -17.03
C LEU A 401 16.34 2.67 -15.59
N GLY A 402 16.48 3.96 -15.29
CA GLY A 402 16.37 4.50 -13.93
C GLY A 402 17.66 4.34 -13.13
N THR A 403 17.54 4.03 -11.84
CA THR A 403 18.66 3.93 -10.90
C THR A 403 19.75 2.94 -11.36
N PRO A 404 21.04 3.33 -11.33
CA PRO A 404 22.15 2.45 -11.69
C PRO A 404 22.26 1.18 -10.82
N VAL A 405 22.85 0.12 -11.38
CA VAL A 405 23.07 -1.15 -10.66
C VAL A 405 24.07 -0.95 -9.52
N GLU A 406 25.02 -0.03 -9.67
CA GLU A 406 25.97 0.42 -8.67
C GLU A 406 25.26 1.02 -7.45
N SER A 407 24.30 1.93 -7.68
CA SER A 407 23.49 2.56 -6.63
C SER A 407 22.60 1.54 -5.92
N ILE A 408 21.95 0.64 -6.67
CA ILE A 408 21.17 -0.48 -6.11
C ILE A 408 22.04 -1.41 -5.27
N THR A 409 23.25 -1.74 -5.73
CA THR A 409 24.20 -2.57 -4.98
C THR A 409 24.64 -1.87 -3.69
N ALA A 410 24.80 -0.54 -3.72
CA ALA A 410 25.16 0.26 -2.57
C ALA A 410 24.04 0.44 -1.53
N THR A 411 22.76 0.22 -1.89
CA THR A 411 21.65 0.17 -0.92
C THR A 411 21.37 -1.24 -0.38
N GLU A 412 21.58 -2.27 -1.20
CA GLU A 412 21.29 -3.67 -0.86
C GLU A 412 22.39 -4.35 -0.01
N ASP A 413 23.66 -4.02 -0.23
CA ASP A 413 24.76 -4.41 0.65
C ASP A 413 24.91 -3.40 1.79
N ARG A 414 24.70 -3.88 3.02
CA ARG A 414 24.64 -3.01 4.20
C ARG A 414 25.99 -2.43 4.63
N GLN A 415 27.12 -2.99 4.19
CA GLN A 415 28.42 -2.35 4.41
C GLN A 415 28.64 -1.20 3.43
N LEU A 416 28.37 -1.42 2.14
CA LEU A 416 28.46 -0.35 1.13
C LEU A 416 27.49 0.81 1.43
N PHE A 417 26.31 0.50 1.98
CA PHE A 417 25.36 1.51 2.45
C PHE A 417 25.91 2.35 3.60
N SER A 418 26.50 1.70 4.62
CA SER A 418 27.16 2.37 5.75
C SER A 418 28.32 3.25 5.29
N ASP A 419 29.17 2.72 4.40
CA ASP A 419 30.30 3.44 3.82
C ASP A 419 29.84 4.70 3.07
N LYS A 420 28.75 4.60 2.29
CA LYS A 420 28.13 5.73 1.58
C LYS A 420 27.54 6.78 2.52
N LEU A 421 26.86 6.40 3.59
CA LEU A 421 26.36 7.38 4.57
C LEU A 421 27.52 8.08 5.29
N MET A 422 28.61 7.39 5.58
CA MET A 422 29.82 8.00 6.16
C MET A 422 30.51 9.01 5.23
N GLU A 423 30.46 8.84 3.90
CA GLU A 423 30.99 9.83 2.93
C GLU A 423 30.33 11.22 3.05
N ILE A 424 29.08 11.29 3.52
CA ILE A 424 28.30 12.53 3.70
C ILE A 424 28.06 12.90 5.17
N ASN A 425 28.77 12.25 6.10
CA ASN A 425 28.66 12.38 7.56
C ASN A 425 27.24 12.10 8.11
N GLU A 426 26.49 11.20 7.46
CA GLU A 426 25.15 10.82 7.91
C GLU A 426 25.15 9.73 8.99
N LYS A 427 24.08 9.72 9.79
CA LYS A 427 23.92 8.84 10.96
C LYS A 427 23.28 7.52 10.54
N ILE A 428 24.01 6.42 10.68
CA ILE A 428 23.48 5.04 10.60
C ILE A 428 23.47 4.41 12.00
N ALA A 429 22.53 3.49 12.25
CA ALA A 429 22.54 2.69 13.48
C ALA A 429 23.89 1.97 13.66
N PRO A 430 24.58 2.08 14.82
CA PRO A 430 25.88 1.45 15.04
C PRO A 430 25.83 -0.06 14.81
N SER A 431 26.56 -0.53 13.80
CA SER A 431 26.39 -1.87 13.25
C SER A 431 27.67 -2.48 12.69
N ILE A 432 27.67 -3.80 12.50
CA ILE A 432 28.76 -4.54 11.87
C ILE A 432 28.22 -5.68 10.99
N ALA A 433 28.68 -5.72 9.73
CA ALA A 433 28.36 -6.79 8.80
C ALA A 433 29.26 -8.01 9.04
N VAL A 434 28.67 -9.18 9.31
CA VAL A 434 29.40 -10.39 9.70
C VAL A 434 28.94 -11.64 8.95
N LYS A 435 29.77 -12.68 8.98
CA LYS A 435 29.49 -14.02 8.42
C LYS A 435 29.52 -15.14 9.48
N THR A 436 29.88 -14.79 10.71
CA THR A 436 29.87 -15.59 11.93
C THR A 436 29.70 -14.63 13.11
N VAL A 437 29.11 -15.07 14.23
CA VAL A 437 28.88 -14.21 15.41
C VAL A 437 29.67 -14.76 16.59
N ASN A 438 30.41 -13.89 17.29
CA ASN A 438 31.33 -14.28 18.36
C ASN A 438 30.97 -13.72 19.75
N ASP A 439 30.46 -12.49 19.86
CA ASP A 439 29.92 -11.89 21.09
C ASP A 439 29.13 -10.60 20.78
N HIS A 440 28.06 -10.34 21.55
CA HIS A 440 27.41 -9.05 21.83
C HIS A 440 26.24 -9.25 22.83
N GLN A 441 25.74 -8.17 23.45
CA GLN A 441 24.50 -8.18 24.27
C GLN A 441 23.47 -7.19 23.67
N TYR A 442 22.18 -7.56 23.68
CA TYR A 442 21.04 -6.76 23.18
C TYR A 442 21.25 -6.11 21.81
N VAL A 443 21.16 -6.92 20.75
CA VAL A 443 21.37 -6.50 19.36
C VAL A 443 20.19 -6.85 18.47
N MET A 444 20.07 -6.13 17.35
CA MET A 444 19.17 -6.41 16.25
C MET A 444 19.93 -7.19 15.16
N LEU A 445 19.29 -8.20 14.56
CA LEU A 445 19.80 -8.84 13.33
C LEU A 445 18.99 -8.39 12.11
N ARG A 446 19.69 -8.16 10.99
CA ARG A 446 19.11 -8.05 9.63
C ARG A 446 19.93 -8.89 8.63
N SER A 447 19.36 -9.17 7.46
CA SER A 447 20.06 -9.77 6.32
C SER A 447 20.16 -8.76 5.16
N ALA A 448 21.20 -8.88 4.34
CA ALA A 448 21.32 -8.15 3.07
C ALA A 448 20.51 -8.84 1.94
N TYR A 449 20.28 -8.12 0.84
CA TYR A 449 19.62 -8.59 -0.40
C TYR A 449 18.20 -9.18 -0.24
N VAL A 450 17.44 -8.71 0.75
CA VAL A 450 16.10 -9.20 1.13
C VAL A 450 15.15 -8.09 1.56
N LEU A 451 13.85 -8.32 1.34
CA LEU A 451 12.73 -7.45 1.71
C LEU A 451 11.90 -8.06 2.86
N GLY A 452 11.14 -7.23 3.59
CA GLY A 452 10.16 -7.69 4.57
C GLY A 452 10.80 -8.26 5.84
N GLY A 453 12.05 -7.88 6.15
CA GLY A 453 12.79 -8.44 7.27
C GLY A 453 13.03 -9.96 7.18
N LEU A 454 13.15 -10.54 5.99
CA LEU A 454 13.41 -11.98 5.85
C LEU A 454 14.77 -12.34 6.50
N GLY A 455 14.71 -12.97 7.67
CA GLY A 455 15.91 -13.29 8.44
C GLY A 455 16.38 -12.19 9.39
N SER A 456 15.52 -11.23 9.74
CA SER A 456 15.76 -10.37 10.90
C SER A 456 15.40 -11.07 12.22
N GLY A 457 15.67 -10.39 13.34
CA GLY A 457 15.16 -10.72 14.66
C GLY A 457 15.86 -9.94 15.79
N VAL A 458 15.10 -9.48 16.79
CA VAL A 458 15.64 -8.87 18.01
C VAL A 458 16.27 -9.95 18.90
N CYS A 459 17.55 -9.78 19.22
CA CYS A 459 18.35 -10.76 19.94
C CYS A 459 18.71 -10.24 21.34
N ALA A 460 17.79 -10.44 22.30
CA ALA A 460 17.93 -10.03 23.70
C ALA A 460 19.08 -10.73 24.44
N ASN A 461 19.55 -11.90 23.97
CA ASN A 461 20.64 -12.64 24.58
C ASN A 461 21.46 -13.41 23.52
N ARG A 462 22.61 -13.94 23.95
CA ARG A 462 23.56 -14.67 23.10
C ARG A 462 22.99 -15.95 22.49
N GLU A 463 22.12 -16.67 23.21
CA GLU A 463 21.50 -17.90 22.72
C GLU A 463 20.56 -17.63 21.53
N LYS A 464 19.67 -16.62 21.67
CA LYS A 464 18.78 -16.16 20.60
C LYS A 464 19.57 -15.59 19.41
N LEU A 465 20.71 -14.93 19.68
CA LEU A 465 21.62 -14.42 18.66
C LEU A 465 22.26 -15.56 17.83
N GLU A 466 22.79 -16.60 18.49
CA GLU A 466 23.41 -17.76 17.82
C GLU A 466 22.38 -18.63 17.07
N ASP A 467 21.18 -18.81 17.63
CA ASP A 467 20.05 -19.49 16.96
C ASP A 467 19.59 -18.74 15.71
N THR A 468 19.34 -17.43 15.84
CA THR A 468 18.86 -16.60 14.73
C THR A 468 19.94 -16.48 13.65
N ALA A 469 21.19 -16.18 14.00
CA ALA A 469 22.28 -16.10 13.04
C ALA A 469 22.47 -17.41 12.25
N ARG A 470 22.36 -18.58 12.90
CA ARG A 470 22.43 -19.89 12.23
C ARG A 470 21.34 -20.07 11.18
N LYS A 471 20.09 -19.75 11.53
CA LYS A 471 18.93 -19.86 10.64
C LYS A 471 19.04 -18.91 9.43
N VAL A 472 19.61 -17.73 9.63
CA VAL A 472 19.74 -16.69 8.59
C VAL A 472 20.91 -16.97 7.65
N LEU A 473 22.06 -17.40 8.19
CA LEU A 473 23.25 -17.76 7.39
C LEU A 473 23.06 -19.04 6.56
N ALA A 474 21.98 -19.80 6.78
CA ALA A 474 21.55 -20.87 5.87
C ALA A 474 20.85 -20.35 4.59
N MET A 475 20.35 -19.12 4.61
CA MET A 475 19.63 -18.47 3.50
C MET A 475 20.43 -17.33 2.84
N SER A 476 21.24 -16.61 3.62
CA SER A 476 22.03 -15.44 3.21
C SER A 476 23.52 -15.62 3.49
N SER A 477 24.38 -14.91 2.75
CA SER A 477 25.84 -14.97 2.87
C SER A 477 26.45 -13.93 3.82
N GLN A 478 25.61 -13.05 4.38
CA GLN A 478 25.99 -11.92 5.23
C GLN A 478 24.80 -11.55 6.13
N ILE A 479 25.08 -11.24 7.40
CA ILE A 479 24.10 -10.67 8.34
C ILE A 479 24.66 -9.39 8.95
N LEU A 480 23.78 -8.45 9.28
CA LEU A 480 24.11 -7.20 9.94
C LEU A 480 23.72 -7.32 11.42
N VAL A 481 24.67 -7.03 12.32
CA VAL A 481 24.42 -6.93 13.77
C VAL A 481 24.36 -5.45 14.12
N GLU A 482 23.19 -4.98 14.53
CA GLU A 482 22.88 -3.58 14.89
C GLU A 482 22.74 -3.41 16.41
N LYS A 483 23.14 -2.24 16.93
CA LYS A 483 22.69 -1.77 18.25
C LYS A 483 21.16 -1.65 18.24
N SER A 484 20.48 -2.22 19.23
CA SER A 484 19.02 -2.03 19.37
C SER A 484 18.68 -0.57 19.69
N LEU A 485 17.70 -0.02 18.98
CA LEU A 485 17.08 1.30 19.19
C LEU A 485 15.58 1.14 19.50
N LEU A 486 15.23 0.08 20.25
CA LEU A 486 13.87 -0.27 20.64
C LEU A 486 13.12 0.95 21.25
N GLY A 487 11.90 1.18 20.79
CA GLY A 487 11.03 2.25 21.31
C GLY A 487 11.31 3.64 20.74
N TRP A 488 12.16 3.76 19.70
CA TRP A 488 12.29 4.99 18.93
C TRP A 488 11.13 5.12 17.93
N LYS A 489 10.74 6.36 17.59
CA LYS A 489 9.72 6.62 16.56
C LYS A 489 10.28 6.18 15.22
N GLU A 490 9.52 5.42 14.44
CA GLU A 490 9.93 4.98 13.09
C GLU A 490 9.15 5.78 12.04
N VAL A 491 9.87 6.36 11.09
CA VAL A 491 9.36 7.36 10.14
C VAL A 491 9.90 7.04 8.76
N GLU A 492 9.04 7.01 7.74
CA GLU A 492 9.42 6.72 6.36
C GLU A 492 9.13 7.92 5.44
N TYR A 493 9.97 8.12 4.42
CA TYR A 493 9.74 9.08 3.35
C TYR A 493 9.84 8.39 2.00
N GLU A 494 8.88 8.67 1.12
CA GLU A 494 8.97 8.34 -0.31
C GLU A 494 9.59 9.52 -1.06
N VAL A 495 10.69 9.28 -1.77
CA VAL A 495 11.52 10.30 -2.41
C VAL A 495 11.59 10.04 -3.91
N VAL A 496 11.43 11.09 -4.71
CA VAL A 496 11.45 11.01 -6.17
C VAL A 496 12.54 11.92 -6.72
N ARG A 497 13.44 11.39 -7.55
CA ARG A 497 14.58 12.11 -8.13
C ARG A 497 14.72 11.86 -9.63
N ASP A 498 14.93 12.93 -10.40
CA ASP A 498 15.09 12.86 -11.86
C ASP A 498 16.54 13.05 -12.35
N VAL A 499 16.72 12.95 -13.67
CA VAL A 499 18.02 13.14 -14.33
C VAL A 499 18.53 14.59 -14.37
N ALA A 500 17.69 15.56 -14.03
CA ALA A 500 18.05 16.98 -13.91
C ALA A 500 18.45 17.37 -12.47
N ASP A 501 18.47 16.40 -11.54
CA ASP A 501 18.69 16.56 -10.10
C ASP A 501 17.56 17.30 -9.34
N ASN A 502 16.36 17.39 -9.93
CA ASN A 502 15.15 17.71 -9.17
C ASN A 502 14.88 16.53 -8.23
N CYS A 503 14.66 16.80 -6.95
CA CYS A 503 14.48 15.79 -5.91
C CYS A 503 13.44 16.30 -4.91
N VAL A 504 12.37 15.53 -4.69
CA VAL A 504 11.21 15.93 -3.86
C VAL A 504 10.74 14.75 -2.99
N THR A 505 10.17 15.02 -1.82
CA THR A 505 9.51 14.01 -0.98
C THR A 505 8.01 13.98 -1.26
N VAL A 506 7.51 12.85 -1.76
CA VAL A 506 6.12 12.71 -2.26
C VAL A 506 5.15 12.12 -1.23
N CYS A 507 5.67 11.57 -0.13
CA CYS A 507 4.87 11.13 1.01
C CYS A 507 5.79 11.00 2.24
N ASN A 508 5.24 11.24 3.43
CA ASN A 508 5.85 10.89 4.71
C ASN A 508 4.87 10.04 5.53
N MET A 509 5.42 9.08 6.26
CA MET A 509 4.67 8.10 7.06
C MET A 509 5.25 8.03 8.46
N GLU A 510 4.40 7.86 9.46
CA GLU A 510 4.78 7.59 10.85
C GLU A 510 4.17 6.27 11.30
N ASN A 511 4.99 5.40 11.87
CA ASN A 511 4.52 4.15 12.45
C ASN A 511 3.91 4.43 13.82
N PHE A 512 2.67 4.01 14.02
CA PHE A 512 2.00 4.00 15.32
C PHE A 512 2.73 3.03 16.28
N ASP A 513 3.17 1.90 15.74
CA ASP A 513 4.04 0.94 16.43
C ASP A 513 5.52 1.38 16.31
N PRO A 514 6.26 1.54 17.43
CA PRO A 514 7.65 2.02 17.40
C PRO A 514 8.64 0.92 16.97
N LEU A 515 9.89 1.33 16.66
CA LEU A 515 10.92 0.45 16.10
C LEU A 515 11.08 -0.86 16.91
N CYS A 516 10.73 -1.97 16.24
CA CYS A 516 11.18 -3.36 16.40
C CYS A 516 10.15 -4.31 15.77
N ILE A 517 8.93 -3.84 15.52
CA ILE A 517 7.97 -4.41 14.57
C ILE A 517 8.39 -3.95 13.17
N TYR A 518 8.26 -4.81 12.15
CA TYR A 518 8.58 -4.43 10.76
C TYR A 518 7.51 -3.51 10.18
N THR A 519 7.87 -2.45 9.44
CA THR A 519 6.90 -1.42 8.98
C THR A 519 5.72 -1.97 8.16
N GLY A 520 5.95 -3.01 7.36
CA GLY A 520 4.89 -3.76 6.67
C GLY A 520 3.87 -4.45 7.61
N ASP A 521 4.30 -4.83 8.82
CA ASP A 521 3.50 -5.38 9.94
C ASP A 521 3.13 -4.32 11.01
N SER A 522 3.49 -3.05 10.83
CA SER A 522 3.08 -1.95 11.72
C SER A 522 1.75 -1.33 11.28
N ILE A 523 1.04 -0.71 12.23
CA ILE A 523 0.04 0.32 11.92
C ILE A 523 0.79 1.60 11.51
N VAL A 524 0.38 2.21 10.40
CA VAL A 524 1.07 3.37 9.79
C VAL A 524 0.07 4.47 9.48
N VAL A 525 0.44 5.73 9.71
CA VAL A 525 -0.35 6.91 9.34
C VAL A 525 0.41 7.82 8.38
N ALA A 526 -0.31 8.47 7.46
CA ALA A 526 0.24 9.50 6.57
C ALA A 526 -0.69 10.73 6.54
N PRO A 527 -0.15 11.96 6.63
CA PRO A 527 1.24 12.29 6.99
C PRO A 527 1.55 11.94 8.45
N SER A 528 2.83 12.05 8.85
CA SER A 528 3.25 11.98 10.26
C SER A 528 2.46 12.94 11.16
N GLN A 529 2.24 12.54 12.42
CA GLN A 529 1.35 13.18 13.39
C GLN A 529 2.07 13.77 14.60
N THR A 530 3.23 13.25 15.00
CA THR A 530 3.90 13.63 16.26
C THR A 530 5.28 14.26 16.03
N LEU A 531 5.53 14.75 14.82
CA LEU A 531 6.72 15.52 14.43
C LEU A 531 6.41 17.01 14.39
N SER A 532 7.36 17.82 14.87
CA SER A 532 7.39 19.27 14.66
C SER A 532 8.42 19.58 13.57
N ASN A 533 9.40 20.46 13.83
CA ASN A 533 10.48 20.74 12.87
C ASN A 533 11.42 19.54 12.60
N GLU A 534 11.27 18.41 13.32
CA GLU A 534 11.92 17.15 12.95
C GLU A 534 11.53 16.69 11.53
N TYR A 535 10.33 17.06 11.05
CA TYR A 535 9.88 16.76 9.70
C TYR A 535 10.84 17.30 8.62
N HIS A 536 11.24 18.58 8.73
CA HIS A 536 12.13 19.19 7.73
C HIS A 536 13.56 18.67 7.83
N MET A 537 14.04 18.39 9.05
CA MET A 537 15.34 17.73 9.27
C MET A 537 15.42 16.36 8.55
N LEU A 538 14.39 15.51 8.68
CA LEU A 538 14.35 14.20 8.03
C LEU A 538 14.10 14.31 6.51
N ARG A 539 13.33 15.31 6.06
CA ARG A 539 13.14 15.64 4.64
C ARG A 539 14.44 16.05 3.96
N GLU A 540 15.18 17.00 4.54
CA GLU A 540 16.46 17.46 3.98
C GLU A 540 17.47 16.31 3.93
N THR A 541 17.54 15.52 5.01
CA THR A 541 18.36 14.30 5.07
C THR A 541 17.99 13.32 3.94
N ALA A 542 16.69 13.17 3.63
CA ALA A 542 16.23 12.25 2.60
C ALA A 542 16.75 12.68 1.22
N ILE A 543 16.53 13.95 0.88
CA ILE A 543 16.99 14.55 -0.37
C ILE A 543 18.52 14.47 -0.50
N LYS A 544 19.26 14.77 0.58
CA LYS A 544 20.73 14.68 0.65
C LYS A 544 21.24 13.26 0.37
N VAL A 545 20.66 12.26 1.04
CA VAL A 545 21.04 10.83 0.89
C VAL A 545 20.71 10.31 -0.51
N VAL A 546 19.51 10.60 -1.02
CA VAL A 546 19.02 10.13 -2.33
C VAL A 546 19.81 10.75 -3.49
N ARG A 547 20.20 12.04 -3.38
CA ARG A 547 21.15 12.69 -4.29
C ARG A 547 22.53 12.01 -4.24
N HIS A 548 23.09 11.77 -3.05
CA HIS A 548 24.41 11.16 -2.90
C HIS A 548 24.50 9.72 -3.43
N LEU A 549 23.45 8.91 -3.22
CA LEU A 549 23.34 7.56 -3.77
C LEU A 549 23.13 7.54 -5.30
N GLY A 550 22.81 8.67 -5.93
CA GLY A 550 22.64 8.79 -7.38
C GLY A 550 21.35 8.16 -7.93
N ILE A 551 20.31 8.05 -7.10
CA ILE A 551 19.04 7.39 -7.44
C ILE A 551 18.29 8.17 -8.53
N VAL A 552 17.68 7.46 -9.49
CA VAL A 552 16.91 8.06 -10.60
C VAL A 552 15.61 7.28 -10.80
N GLY A 553 14.49 7.90 -10.45
CA GLY A 553 13.20 7.24 -10.26
C GLY A 553 12.62 7.60 -8.90
N GLU A 554 12.22 6.58 -8.15
CA GLU A 554 11.68 6.67 -6.80
C GLU A 554 12.54 5.80 -5.86
N CYS A 555 12.51 6.13 -4.57
CA CYS A 555 12.96 5.26 -3.48
C CYS A 555 12.31 5.63 -2.14
N ASN A 556 12.09 4.60 -1.33
CA ASN A 556 11.72 4.72 0.08
C ASN A 556 12.99 4.87 0.95
N ILE A 557 12.95 5.73 1.98
CA ILE A 557 13.98 5.84 3.03
C ILE A 557 13.35 5.75 4.43
N GLN A 558 13.96 4.93 5.29
CA GLN A 558 13.47 4.66 6.64
C GLN A 558 14.38 5.27 7.71
N TYR A 559 13.76 5.92 8.70
CA TYR A 559 14.42 6.58 9.83
C TYR A 559 13.92 6.05 11.16
N VAL A 560 14.78 6.15 12.17
CA VAL A 560 14.39 6.12 13.57
C VAL A 560 14.77 7.42 14.25
N LEU A 561 13.82 8.02 14.96
CA LEU A 561 13.94 9.29 15.66
C LEU A 561 13.77 9.07 17.17
N HIS A 562 14.68 9.61 17.97
CA HIS A 562 14.62 9.52 19.41
C HIS A 562 13.43 10.35 19.94
N PRO A 563 12.52 9.77 20.76
CA PRO A 563 11.25 10.42 21.13
C PRO A 563 11.40 11.66 22.04
N SER A 564 12.63 12.05 22.40
CA SER A 564 12.91 13.24 23.21
C SER A 564 14.16 14.04 22.80
N SER A 565 14.64 13.90 21.56
CA SER A 565 15.70 14.76 21.02
C SER A 565 15.76 14.71 19.48
N LEU A 566 16.56 15.59 18.87
CA LEU A 566 16.88 15.58 17.44
C LEU A 566 17.92 14.49 17.05
N GLU A 567 18.06 13.43 17.86
CA GLU A 567 18.92 12.29 17.52
C GLU A 567 18.13 11.33 16.63
N TYR A 568 18.64 11.10 15.41
CA TYR A 568 18.08 10.17 14.44
C TYR A 568 19.15 9.20 13.93
N CYS A 569 18.71 8.09 13.36
CA CYS A 569 19.52 7.20 12.53
C CYS A 569 18.73 6.80 11.28
N ILE A 570 19.40 6.75 10.13
CA ILE A 570 18.91 6.08 8.93
C ILE A 570 19.00 4.57 9.17
N ILE A 571 17.94 3.86 8.80
CA ILE A 571 17.83 2.40 8.88
C ILE A 571 18.15 1.77 7.53
N GLU A 572 17.44 2.19 6.47
CA GLU A 572 17.69 1.71 5.10
C GLU A 572 17.14 2.66 4.03
N VAL A 573 17.62 2.48 2.80
CA VAL A 573 17.05 3.05 1.58
C VAL A 573 16.69 1.89 0.66
N ASN A 574 15.46 1.86 0.19
CA ASN A 574 14.96 0.90 -0.78
C ASN A 574 14.95 1.56 -2.18
N ALA A 575 16.03 1.38 -2.96
CA ALA A 575 16.20 1.97 -4.29
C ALA A 575 15.38 1.28 -5.41
N ARG A 576 14.11 0.99 -5.11
CA ARG A 576 13.15 0.25 -5.95
C ARG A 576 11.72 0.60 -5.57
N LEU A 577 10.84 0.56 -6.56
CA LEU A 577 9.48 1.05 -6.44
C LEU A 577 8.66 0.38 -5.34
N SER A 578 7.98 1.19 -4.54
CA SER A 578 6.79 0.79 -3.77
C SER A 578 5.55 0.99 -4.65
N ARG A 579 5.23 2.24 -5.01
CA ARG A 579 4.14 2.64 -5.93
C ARG A 579 4.47 3.93 -6.71
N THR A 580 4.56 3.90 -8.05
CA THR A 580 4.25 5.08 -8.93
C THR A 580 4.29 4.78 -10.45
N PHE A 581 3.55 5.60 -11.21
CA PHE A 581 3.65 5.78 -12.66
C PHE A 581 4.76 6.76 -13.10
N VAL A 582 5.08 7.75 -12.25
CA VAL A 582 6.04 8.85 -12.55
C VAL A 582 7.46 8.31 -12.71
N ALA A 583 7.94 7.48 -11.78
CA ALA A 583 9.30 6.92 -11.80
C ALA A 583 9.64 6.18 -13.10
N ALA A 584 8.67 5.53 -13.75
CA ALA A 584 8.86 4.88 -15.05
C ALA A 584 9.13 5.89 -16.19
N LYS A 585 8.61 7.12 -16.10
CA LYS A 585 8.95 8.21 -17.04
C LYS A 585 10.32 8.82 -16.71
N LEU A 586 10.66 8.96 -15.42
CA LEU A 586 12.00 9.40 -14.99
C LEU A 586 13.10 8.43 -15.47
N ALA A 587 12.81 7.14 -15.48
CA ALA A 587 13.71 6.09 -15.97
C ALA A 587 14.06 6.18 -17.47
N LEU A 588 13.33 6.99 -18.25
CA LEU A 588 13.63 7.33 -19.66
C LEU A 588 14.43 8.65 -19.81
N GLY A 589 14.75 9.31 -18.70
CA GLY A 589 15.37 10.63 -18.67
C GLY A 589 14.39 11.79 -18.92
N ILE A 590 13.10 11.61 -18.63
CA ILE A 590 12.12 12.70 -18.65
C ILE A 590 12.16 13.40 -17.27
N PRO A 591 12.43 14.71 -17.17
CA PRO A 591 12.40 15.44 -15.90
C PRO A 591 10.99 15.54 -15.27
N LEU A 592 10.91 15.75 -13.95
CA LEU A 592 9.66 15.99 -13.22
C LEU A 592 8.89 17.20 -13.77
N GLN A 593 9.60 18.29 -14.08
CA GLN A 593 9.06 19.50 -14.69
C GLN A 593 8.38 19.25 -16.07
N ASP A 594 8.69 18.14 -16.75
CA ASP A 594 8.18 17.77 -18.08
C ASP A 594 6.97 16.81 -17.99
N ILE A 595 6.64 16.30 -16.80
CA ILE A 595 5.58 15.31 -16.56
C ILE A 595 4.37 16.02 -15.93
N LYS A 596 3.18 15.89 -16.55
CA LYS A 596 1.93 16.36 -15.94
C LYS A 596 1.51 15.48 -14.77
N ASN A 597 0.98 16.08 -13.70
CA ASN A 597 0.21 15.36 -12.69
C ASN A 597 -1.10 14.86 -13.33
N ALA A 598 -1.37 13.55 -13.20
CA ALA A 598 -2.49 12.87 -13.84
C ALA A 598 -3.81 12.98 -13.05
N VAL A 599 -3.79 13.52 -11.83
CA VAL A 599 -5.00 13.82 -11.03
C VAL A 599 -5.51 15.23 -11.35
N SER A 600 -4.59 16.20 -11.41
CA SER A 600 -4.92 17.60 -11.67
C SER A 600 -5.12 17.95 -13.15
N GLU A 601 -4.39 17.24 -14.03
CA GLU A 601 -4.13 17.56 -15.45
C GLU A 601 -3.51 18.94 -15.75
N GLN A 602 -3.62 19.91 -14.84
CA GLN A 602 -3.09 21.27 -14.94
C GLN A 602 -1.66 21.36 -14.40
N ALA A 603 -1.45 21.05 -13.12
CA ALA A 603 -0.13 21.06 -12.47
C ALA A 603 0.86 20.01 -13.04
N MET A 604 2.15 20.27 -12.83
CA MET A 604 3.24 19.34 -13.17
C MET A 604 3.55 18.41 -11.99
N ALA A 605 4.26 17.31 -12.22
CA ALA A 605 4.58 16.31 -11.20
C ALA A 605 5.79 16.70 -10.29
N CYS A 606 6.18 17.98 -10.30
CA CYS A 606 7.34 18.51 -9.57
C CYS A 606 6.89 19.29 -8.33
N PHE A 607 6.20 18.62 -7.41
CA PHE A 607 5.61 19.17 -6.19
C PHE A 607 5.56 18.09 -5.09
N GLU A 608 5.25 18.50 -3.85
CA GLU A 608 5.08 17.58 -2.72
C GLU A 608 3.58 17.50 -2.35
N PRO A 609 2.91 16.33 -2.35
CA PRO A 609 1.47 16.27 -2.13
C PRO A 609 0.99 16.87 -0.80
N SER A 610 -0.04 17.70 -0.87
CA SER A 610 -0.72 18.30 0.28
C SER A 610 -2.01 17.53 0.57
N LEU A 611 -2.19 17.07 1.81
CA LEU A 611 -3.29 16.21 2.23
C LEU A 611 -4.26 17.01 3.12
N ASP A 612 -5.55 17.02 2.80
CA ASP A 612 -6.61 17.62 3.65
C ASP A 612 -7.29 16.57 4.58
N TYR A 613 -6.71 15.37 4.63
CA TYR A 613 -7.17 14.16 5.30
C TYR A 613 -6.00 13.44 6.02
N ILE A 614 -6.32 12.43 6.83
CA ILE A 614 -5.35 11.48 7.39
C ILE A 614 -5.61 10.08 6.83
N VAL A 615 -4.54 9.45 6.34
CA VAL A 615 -4.52 8.07 5.88
C VAL A 615 -4.14 7.15 7.03
N THR A 616 -4.72 5.96 7.10
CA THR A 616 -4.28 4.91 8.04
C THR A 616 -4.20 3.56 7.34
N LYS A 617 -3.03 2.92 7.43
CA LYS A 617 -2.78 1.54 7.00
C LYS A 617 -2.77 0.62 8.22
N ILE A 618 -3.40 -0.55 8.09
CA ILE A 618 -3.29 -1.65 9.05
C ILE A 618 -2.98 -2.96 8.27
N PRO A 619 -2.05 -3.81 8.74
CA PRO A 619 -1.79 -5.10 8.11
C PRO A 619 -2.93 -6.10 8.33
N ARG A 620 -3.04 -7.09 7.44
CA ARG A 620 -3.92 -8.26 7.57
C ARG A 620 -3.10 -9.48 7.97
N TRP A 621 -3.52 -10.20 9.01
CA TRP A 621 -2.87 -11.42 9.48
C TRP A 621 -3.82 -12.63 9.46
N ASP A 622 -3.29 -13.79 9.07
CA ASP A 622 -4.00 -15.09 9.05
C ASP A 622 -3.30 -16.11 10.00
N LEU A 623 -2.72 -15.63 11.11
CA LEU A 623 -1.88 -16.43 12.02
C LEU A 623 -2.63 -17.61 12.68
N ASP A 624 -3.94 -17.47 12.87
CA ASP A 624 -4.87 -18.47 13.43
C ASP A 624 -4.76 -19.85 12.74
N ARG A 625 -4.44 -19.87 11.44
CA ARG A 625 -4.27 -21.11 10.64
C ARG A 625 -3.01 -21.90 10.98
N PHE A 626 -2.02 -21.25 11.59
CA PHE A 626 -0.67 -21.79 11.76
C PHE A 626 -0.44 -22.29 13.18
N HIS A 627 -1.05 -23.44 13.50
CA HIS A 627 -0.92 -24.09 14.81
C HIS A 627 0.54 -24.19 15.28
N GLY A 628 0.81 -23.68 16.49
CA GLY A 628 2.14 -23.69 17.12
C GLY A 628 2.99 -22.45 16.84
N MET A 629 2.57 -21.55 15.95
CA MET A 629 3.27 -20.29 15.66
C MET A 629 2.99 -19.20 16.70
N SER A 630 4.00 -18.39 17.05
CA SER A 630 3.81 -17.22 17.90
C SER A 630 3.05 -16.10 17.19
N TRP A 631 2.03 -15.60 17.88
CA TRP A 631 1.19 -14.45 17.53
C TRP A 631 1.89 -13.10 17.74
N GLU A 632 3.10 -13.09 18.31
CA GLU A 632 3.90 -11.87 18.48
C GLU A 632 4.46 -11.42 17.12
N ILE A 633 4.15 -10.19 16.72
CA ILE A 633 4.79 -9.53 15.57
C ILE A 633 6.16 -9.00 15.96
N ASP A 634 7.13 -9.11 15.05
CA ASP A 634 8.52 -8.69 15.26
C ASP A 634 9.08 -8.05 13.96
N SER A 635 10.41 -7.94 13.87
CA SER A 635 11.10 -7.32 12.75
C SER A 635 11.02 -8.11 11.43
N ALA A 636 10.40 -9.29 11.40
CA ALA A 636 10.19 -10.10 10.21
C ALA A 636 8.69 -10.15 9.87
N MET A 637 8.33 -9.59 8.71
CA MET A 637 6.93 -9.46 8.26
C MET A 637 6.18 -10.81 8.26
N LYS A 638 4.99 -10.83 8.87
CA LYS A 638 4.08 -11.99 9.00
C LYS A 638 2.70 -11.74 8.38
N SER A 639 2.34 -10.49 8.09
CA SER A 639 1.08 -10.12 7.44
C SER A 639 0.98 -10.62 6.00
N VAL A 640 -0.24 -10.90 5.54
CA VAL A 640 -0.57 -11.52 4.24
C VAL A 640 -1.20 -10.54 3.23
N GLY A 641 -1.33 -9.28 3.63
CA GLY A 641 -1.84 -8.15 2.87
C GLY A 641 -2.06 -6.94 3.78
N GLU A 642 -2.64 -5.86 3.27
CA GLU A 642 -2.97 -4.66 4.05
C GLU A 642 -4.32 -4.02 3.66
N VAL A 643 -4.82 -3.14 4.54
CA VAL A 643 -5.92 -2.21 4.24
C VAL A 643 -5.43 -0.78 4.35
N MET A 644 -6.05 0.13 3.62
CA MET A 644 -5.81 1.57 3.72
C MET A 644 -7.12 2.34 3.78
N THR A 645 -7.21 3.32 4.67
CA THR A 645 -8.39 4.15 4.87
C THR A 645 -8.08 5.63 4.86
N VAL A 646 -9.11 6.41 4.55
CA VAL A 646 -9.09 7.86 4.60
C VAL A 646 -10.18 8.34 5.57
N GLY A 647 -9.77 9.20 6.49
CA GLY A 647 -10.65 9.95 7.38
C GLY A 647 -10.12 11.36 7.56
N ARG A 648 -10.87 12.22 8.24
CA ARG A 648 -10.38 13.57 8.58
C ARG A 648 -10.20 13.81 10.07
N THR A 649 -10.30 12.75 10.86
CA THR A 649 -9.71 12.60 12.19
C THR A 649 -9.00 11.24 12.26
N PHE A 650 -8.02 11.11 13.15
CA PHE A 650 -7.40 9.81 13.41
C PHE A 650 -8.44 8.79 13.86
N GLU A 651 -9.38 9.19 14.73
CA GLU A 651 -10.50 8.36 15.19
C GLU A 651 -11.36 7.85 14.02
N GLU A 652 -11.67 8.70 13.04
CA GLU A 652 -12.40 8.26 11.84
C GLU A 652 -11.61 7.22 11.04
N SER A 653 -10.31 7.46 10.83
CA SER A 653 -9.49 6.63 9.93
C SER A 653 -9.14 5.28 10.55
N ILE A 654 -8.71 5.25 11.83
CA ILE A 654 -8.36 4.03 12.56
C ILE A 654 -9.56 3.09 12.71
N GLN A 655 -10.76 3.61 12.99
CA GLN A 655 -11.96 2.77 13.16
C GLN A 655 -12.45 2.20 11.83
N LYS A 656 -12.30 2.91 10.70
CA LYS A 656 -12.53 2.33 9.36
C LYS A 656 -11.53 1.21 9.07
N ALA A 657 -10.24 1.44 9.34
CA ALA A 657 -9.19 0.46 9.01
C ALA A 657 -9.39 -0.85 9.79
N LEU A 658 -9.67 -0.76 11.10
CA LEU A 658 -9.91 -1.94 11.93
C LEU A 658 -11.06 -2.81 11.42
N ARG A 659 -12.17 -2.22 10.93
CA ARG A 659 -13.28 -2.98 10.31
C ARG A 659 -12.86 -3.65 9.01
N MET A 660 -12.18 -2.91 8.13
CA MET A 660 -11.73 -3.41 6.84
C MET A 660 -10.76 -4.61 6.97
N CYS A 661 -10.01 -4.72 8.06
CA CYS A 661 -9.14 -5.88 8.33
C CYS A 661 -9.89 -7.23 8.42
N HIS A 662 -11.16 -7.25 8.88
CA HIS A 662 -11.99 -8.46 8.91
C HIS A 662 -13.47 -8.17 9.25
N PRO A 663 -14.46 -8.80 8.58
CA PRO A 663 -15.90 -8.59 8.84
C PRO A 663 -16.42 -8.95 10.26
N SER A 664 -15.58 -9.49 11.14
CA SER A 664 -15.91 -9.72 12.56
C SER A 664 -15.43 -8.59 13.49
N VAL A 665 -14.91 -7.50 12.93
CA VAL A 665 -14.40 -6.34 13.66
C VAL A 665 -15.34 -5.18 13.41
N ASP A 666 -15.88 -4.61 14.49
CA ASP A 666 -16.91 -3.57 14.41
C ASP A 666 -16.33 -2.14 14.54
N GLY A 667 -15.07 -2.03 14.94
CA GLY A 667 -14.30 -0.80 15.19
C GLY A 667 -13.17 -1.04 16.20
N TYR A 668 -12.83 -0.03 17.01
CA TYR A 668 -11.88 -0.20 18.12
C TYR A 668 -12.57 -0.85 19.33
N VAL A 669 -12.53 -2.20 19.38
CA VAL A 669 -13.18 -3.03 20.40
C VAL A 669 -12.20 -3.99 21.08
N PRO A 670 -12.39 -4.38 22.35
CA PRO A 670 -11.40 -5.12 23.16
C PRO A 670 -11.29 -6.62 22.82
N ARG A 671 -11.11 -6.98 21.54
CA ARG A 671 -11.14 -8.39 21.05
C ARG A 671 -10.11 -8.75 19.96
N LEU A 672 -9.24 -7.85 19.52
CA LEU A 672 -8.36 -8.06 18.35
C LEU A 672 -6.90 -8.41 18.79
N PRO A 673 -5.84 -8.28 17.94
CA PRO A 673 -4.45 -8.54 18.35
C PRO A 673 -3.75 -7.52 19.27
N LEU A 674 -4.12 -6.22 19.23
CA LEU A 674 -3.55 -5.08 19.99
C LEU A 674 -3.75 -5.13 21.53
N LYS A 675 -3.51 -6.29 22.17
CA LYS A 675 -3.86 -6.61 23.56
C LYS A 675 -3.35 -5.64 24.63
N ARG A 676 -2.32 -4.83 24.34
CA ARG A 676 -1.79 -3.79 25.24
C ARG A 676 -2.55 -2.46 25.17
N ALA A 677 -3.19 -2.13 24.04
CA ALA A 677 -3.91 -0.86 23.85
C ALA A 677 -5.27 -0.84 24.58
N TRP A 678 -6.06 -1.92 24.53
CA TRP A 678 -7.35 -2.00 25.25
C TRP A 678 -7.21 -2.15 26.77
N ALA A 679 -6.00 -2.01 27.32
CA ALA A 679 -5.82 -1.72 28.73
C ALA A 679 -6.58 -0.43 29.13
N LEU A 680 -6.83 0.50 28.17
CA LEU A 680 -7.75 1.64 28.31
C LEU A 680 -9.17 1.22 28.73
N HIS A 681 -9.77 0.23 28.07
CA HIS A 681 -11.08 -0.35 28.46
C HIS A 681 -11.06 -0.97 29.87
N SER A 682 -9.88 -1.30 30.40
CA SER A 682 -9.67 -1.82 31.75
C SER A 682 -9.25 -0.75 32.77
N GLY A 683 -9.23 0.53 32.40
CA GLY A 683 -8.88 1.66 33.28
C GLY A 683 -7.38 1.90 33.49
N VAL A 684 -6.51 1.32 32.67
CA VAL A 684 -5.05 1.57 32.68
C VAL A 684 -4.77 2.93 32.03
N THR A 685 -3.80 3.70 32.54
CA THR A 685 -3.53 5.06 32.04
C THR A 685 -2.74 5.07 30.72
N VAL A 686 -2.81 6.20 30.00
CA VAL A 686 -2.01 6.43 28.78
C VAL A 686 -0.51 6.28 29.07
N ASP A 687 -0.01 6.84 30.18
CA ASP A 687 1.39 6.70 30.58
C ASP A 687 1.80 5.24 30.79
N GLN A 688 0.97 4.46 31.49
CA GLN A 688 1.24 3.04 31.75
C GLN A 688 1.26 2.19 30.47
N ILE A 689 0.47 2.56 29.46
CA ILE A 689 0.50 1.89 28.15
C ILE A 689 1.75 2.32 27.38
N HIS A 690 2.07 3.62 27.35
CA HIS A 690 3.29 4.15 26.74
C HIS A 690 4.55 3.50 27.30
N ASP A 691 4.67 3.38 28.63
CA ASP A 691 5.80 2.71 29.30
C ASP A 691 5.93 1.20 28.94
N LEU A 692 4.85 0.58 28.44
CA LEU A 692 4.77 -0.84 28.06
C LEU A 692 4.78 -1.11 26.55
N THR A 693 4.68 -0.07 25.71
CA THR A 693 4.58 -0.19 24.24
C THR A 693 5.49 0.75 23.46
N ALA A 694 5.90 1.87 24.06
CA ALA A 694 6.51 3.04 23.44
C ALA A 694 5.70 3.70 22.29
N ILE A 695 4.43 3.32 22.12
CA ILE A 695 3.48 4.03 21.22
C ILE A 695 3.35 5.46 21.72
N ASP A 696 3.42 6.46 20.82
CA ASP A 696 3.34 7.86 21.23
C ASP A 696 2.01 8.18 21.93
N LYS A 697 2.09 8.96 23.01
CA LYS A 697 0.94 9.28 23.86
C LYS A 697 -0.20 9.94 23.08
N TRP A 698 0.07 10.73 22.04
CA TRP A 698 -1.00 11.37 21.26
C TRP A 698 -1.97 10.34 20.65
N PHE A 699 -1.45 9.26 20.05
CA PHE A 699 -2.27 8.18 19.53
C PHE A 699 -3.06 7.48 20.66
N LEU A 700 -2.45 7.27 21.82
CA LEU A 700 -3.09 6.64 22.97
C LEU A 700 -4.21 7.53 23.58
N HIS A 701 -4.03 8.85 23.63
CA HIS A 701 -5.09 9.80 24.00
C HIS A 701 -6.25 9.76 23.00
N LYS A 702 -5.96 9.63 21.70
CA LYS A 702 -6.97 9.48 20.65
C LYS A 702 -7.75 8.16 20.75
N LEU A 703 -7.10 7.04 21.09
CA LEU A 703 -7.78 5.76 21.39
C LEU A 703 -8.61 5.81 22.70
N LYS A 704 -8.14 6.57 23.70
CA LYS A 704 -8.88 6.84 24.94
C LYS A 704 -10.15 7.63 24.66
N HIS A 705 -10.10 8.65 23.79
CA HIS A 705 -11.28 9.41 23.37
C HIS A 705 -12.36 8.52 22.70
N ILE A 706 -11.98 7.55 21.86
CA ILE A 706 -12.93 6.56 21.31
C ILE A 706 -13.58 5.75 22.43
N THR A 707 -12.79 5.28 23.40
CA THR A 707 -13.28 4.52 24.57
C THR A 707 -14.25 5.33 25.43
N GLU A 708 -14.00 6.63 25.58
CA GLU A 708 -14.86 7.56 26.32
C GLU A 708 -16.15 7.89 25.53
N MET A 709 -16.10 7.96 24.21
CA MET A 709 -17.27 8.12 23.34
C MET A 709 -18.19 6.88 23.38
N GLU A 710 -17.62 5.66 23.39
CA GLU A 710 -18.36 4.41 23.57
C GLU A 710 -19.13 4.41 24.91
N GLN A 711 -18.43 4.75 26.00
CA GLN A 711 -19.04 4.87 27.34
C GLN A 711 -20.07 6.00 27.45
N LEU A 712 -19.93 7.07 26.66
CA LEU A 712 -20.91 8.16 26.60
C LEU A 712 -22.16 7.76 25.84
N LEU A 713 -22.04 7.08 24.69
CA LEU A 713 -23.18 6.58 23.92
C LEU A 713 -24.02 5.59 24.74
N GLY A 714 -23.37 4.69 25.50
CA GLY A 714 -24.02 3.72 26.38
C GLY A 714 -24.83 4.30 27.55
N GLN A 715 -24.87 5.63 27.70
CA GLN A 715 -25.75 6.32 28.67
C GLN A 715 -27.08 6.78 28.05
N TYR A 716 -27.26 6.59 26.74
CA TYR A 716 -28.44 6.99 25.97
C TYR A 716 -29.15 5.77 25.35
N ASN A 717 -30.30 6.02 24.73
CA ASN A 717 -30.99 5.08 23.87
C ASN A 717 -31.50 5.80 22.61
N SER A 718 -32.11 5.06 21.69
CA SER A 718 -32.62 5.58 20.41
C SER A 718 -33.62 6.74 20.52
N ALA A 719 -34.28 6.93 21.67
CA ALA A 719 -35.21 8.04 21.93
C ALA A 719 -34.59 9.23 22.68
N THR A 720 -33.40 9.08 23.28
CA THR A 720 -32.74 10.13 24.09
C THR A 720 -31.43 10.63 23.51
N VAL A 721 -30.78 9.90 22.60
CA VAL A 721 -29.53 10.32 21.95
C VAL A 721 -29.74 11.58 21.11
N SER A 722 -28.95 12.63 21.36
CA SER A 722 -29.04 13.88 20.61
C SER A 722 -28.43 13.76 19.23
N ARG A 723 -28.89 14.60 18.29
CA ARG A 723 -28.32 14.66 16.94
C ARG A 723 -26.85 15.04 16.96
N GLU A 724 -26.47 15.92 17.88
CA GLU A 724 -25.12 16.41 18.07
C GLU A 724 -24.18 15.30 18.56
N LEU A 725 -24.62 14.49 19.54
CA LEU A 725 -23.85 13.35 20.04
C LEU A 725 -23.73 12.25 18.99
N LEU A 726 -24.84 11.87 18.33
CA LEU A 726 -24.80 10.85 17.29
C LEU A 726 -23.90 11.30 16.11
N LEU A 727 -23.96 12.56 15.70
CA LEU A 727 -23.09 13.11 14.66
C LEU A 727 -21.61 13.08 15.09
N LYS A 728 -21.28 13.48 16.32
CA LYS A 728 -19.90 13.42 16.84
C LYS A 728 -19.38 11.98 16.85
N ALA A 729 -20.15 11.00 17.33
CA ALA A 729 -19.78 9.59 17.24
C ALA A 729 -19.51 9.12 15.79
N LYS A 730 -20.29 9.58 14.79
CA LYS A 730 -20.00 9.26 13.38
C LYS A 730 -18.72 9.95 12.88
N MET A 731 -18.46 11.18 13.30
CA MET A 731 -17.22 11.93 13.05
C MET A 731 -15.99 11.27 13.72
N ASP A 732 -16.19 10.52 14.80
CA ASP A 732 -15.14 9.75 15.49
C ASP A 732 -15.08 8.28 14.99
N GLY A 733 -15.67 7.98 13.83
CA GLY A 733 -15.47 6.72 13.11
C GLY A 733 -16.37 5.55 13.48
N PHE A 734 -17.32 5.72 14.42
CA PHE A 734 -18.20 4.65 14.87
C PHE A 734 -19.04 4.08 13.70
N SER A 735 -19.13 2.76 13.58
CA SER A 735 -20.03 2.08 12.63
C SER A 735 -21.50 2.25 13.03
N ASP A 736 -22.46 1.92 12.15
CA ASP A 736 -23.87 1.89 12.57
C ASP A 736 -24.12 0.73 13.56
N ARG A 737 -23.29 -0.32 13.49
CA ARG A 737 -23.29 -1.47 14.40
C ARG A 737 -22.71 -1.20 15.80
N GLN A 738 -21.63 -0.42 15.92
CA GLN A 738 -21.18 0.05 17.24
C GLN A 738 -22.24 0.94 17.91
N VAL A 739 -23.00 1.71 17.12
CA VAL A 739 -24.15 2.49 17.62
C VAL A 739 -25.31 1.59 18.03
N ASP A 740 -25.51 0.44 17.37
CA ASP A 740 -26.55 -0.52 17.76
C ASP A 740 -26.24 -1.19 19.11
N GLN A 741 -24.99 -1.59 19.33
CA GLN A 741 -24.50 -2.18 20.58
C GLN A 741 -24.54 -1.19 21.75
N ALA A 742 -24.29 0.09 21.49
CA ALA A 742 -24.31 1.13 22.52
C ALA A 742 -25.73 1.60 22.89
N LEU A 743 -26.72 1.47 22.00
CA LEU A 743 -28.09 1.97 22.22
C LEU A 743 -29.15 0.87 22.43
N ASP A 744 -28.76 -0.41 22.45
CA ASP A 744 -29.61 -1.60 22.56
C ASP A 744 -30.71 -1.66 21.47
N ILE A 745 -30.28 -1.54 20.21
CA ILE A 745 -31.13 -1.60 19.00
C ILE A 745 -30.47 -2.48 17.92
N SER A 746 -31.11 -2.66 16.76
CA SER A 746 -30.48 -3.31 15.60
C SER A 746 -29.74 -2.33 14.66
N GLU A 747 -28.75 -2.83 13.91
CA GLU A 747 -28.00 -2.05 12.90
C GLU A 747 -28.91 -1.29 11.93
N GLY A 748 -30.02 -1.92 11.51
CA GLY A 748 -31.01 -1.31 10.62
C GLY A 748 -31.77 -0.14 11.28
N GLU A 749 -32.06 -0.24 12.57
CA GLU A 749 -32.65 0.85 13.36
C GLU A 749 -31.62 1.97 13.62
N ALA A 750 -30.36 1.63 13.91
CA ALA A 750 -29.28 2.60 14.07
C ALA A 750 -29.04 3.41 12.78
N ARG A 751 -28.99 2.73 11.62
CA ARG A 751 -28.94 3.36 10.29
C ARG A 751 -30.17 4.24 10.04
N THR A 752 -31.36 3.75 10.38
CA THR A 752 -32.63 4.48 10.19
C THR A 752 -32.70 5.74 11.06
N LEU A 753 -32.34 5.64 12.34
CA LEU A 753 -32.23 6.76 13.28
C LEU A 753 -31.29 7.84 12.76
N ARG A 754 -30.08 7.44 12.36
CA ARG A 754 -29.05 8.32 11.78
C ARG A 754 -29.54 9.01 10.50
N VAL A 755 -30.18 8.28 9.60
CA VAL A 755 -30.72 8.83 8.34
C VAL A 755 -31.88 9.79 8.60
N ASN A 756 -32.80 9.48 9.52
CA ASN A 756 -33.93 10.35 9.87
C ASN A 756 -33.50 11.67 10.52
N GLN A 757 -32.37 11.68 11.24
CA GLN A 757 -31.74 12.90 11.77
C GLN A 757 -30.90 13.67 10.72
N ASN A 758 -30.94 13.25 9.45
CA ASN A 758 -30.13 13.76 8.34
C ASN A 758 -28.62 13.79 8.67
N ILE A 759 -28.12 12.69 9.24
CA ILE A 759 -26.69 12.44 9.44
C ILE A 759 -26.25 11.47 8.32
N ARG A 760 -25.63 12.03 7.29
CA ARG A 760 -25.05 11.30 6.14
C ARG A 760 -23.61 11.77 5.95
N PRO A 761 -22.71 10.93 5.39
CA PRO A 761 -21.36 11.37 5.05
C PRO A 761 -21.41 12.46 3.97
N ARG A 762 -20.24 12.98 3.63
CA ARG A 762 -19.96 13.62 2.34
C ARG A 762 -18.92 12.83 1.59
N VAL A 763 -19.00 12.92 0.26
CA VAL A 763 -18.03 12.39 -0.68
C VAL A 763 -17.02 13.50 -0.91
N LYS A 764 -15.74 13.21 -0.70
CA LYS A 764 -14.63 14.15 -0.78
C LYS A 764 -13.55 13.67 -1.74
N GLN A 765 -12.88 14.60 -2.40
CA GLN A 765 -11.85 14.31 -3.39
C GLN A 765 -10.46 14.10 -2.76
N ILE A 766 -9.62 13.34 -3.45
CA ILE A 766 -8.19 13.18 -3.24
C ILE A 766 -7.50 13.79 -4.45
N ASP A 767 -7.24 15.09 -4.33
CA ASP A 767 -6.74 16.00 -5.37
C ASP A 767 -5.21 16.16 -5.39
N THR A 768 -4.51 15.52 -4.45
CA THR A 768 -3.07 15.65 -4.16
C THR A 768 -2.59 17.02 -3.67
N LEU A 769 -3.46 18.01 -3.52
CA LEU A 769 -3.10 19.44 -3.35
C LEU A 769 -3.93 20.19 -2.28
N ALA A 770 -4.86 19.53 -1.58
CA ALA A 770 -5.82 20.10 -0.63
C ALA A 770 -6.81 21.09 -1.27
N ALA A 771 -7.65 20.56 -2.16
CA ALA A 771 -8.74 21.21 -2.91
C ALA A 771 -8.35 22.08 -4.12
N GLU A 772 -7.18 21.85 -4.74
CA GLU A 772 -6.83 22.51 -6.01
C GLU A 772 -7.40 21.81 -7.26
N TYR A 773 -7.19 20.50 -7.50
CA TYR A 773 -7.56 19.83 -8.77
C TYR A 773 -7.87 18.31 -8.70
N THR A 774 -8.85 17.83 -9.49
CA THR A 774 -9.87 16.77 -9.20
C THR A 774 -9.53 15.26 -8.90
N ASN A 775 -9.97 14.30 -9.74
CA ASN A 775 -10.80 13.16 -9.30
C ASN A 775 -10.10 11.88 -8.75
N TYR A 776 -10.20 11.65 -7.43
CA TYR A 776 -10.16 10.34 -6.73
C TYR A 776 -10.95 10.48 -5.40
N LEU A 777 -11.47 9.44 -4.73
CA LEU A 777 -12.55 9.63 -3.74
C LEU A 777 -12.41 8.95 -2.37
N TYR A 778 -13.05 9.56 -1.37
CA TYR A 778 -13.38 8.94 -0.07
C TYR A 778 -14.70 9.48 0.51
N CYS A 779 -15.25 8.80 1.52
CA CYS A 779 -16.38 9.30 2.32
C CYS A 779 -15.93 9.71 3.73
N THR A 780 -16.44 10.84 4.24
CA THR A 780 -16.21 11.30 5.61
C THR A 780 -17.48 11.90 6.25
N TYR A 781 -17.58 11.87 7.58
CA TYR A 781 -18.58 12.68 8.31
C TYR A 781 -18.14 14.12 8.58
N HIS A 782 -16.86 14.46 8.35
CA HIS A 782 -16.32 15.81 8.47
C HIS A 782 -16.52 16.62 7.17
N GLY A 783 -17.78 16.87 6.82
CA GLY A 783 -18.14 17.66 5.64
C GLY A 783 -19.58 18.14 5.66
N GLN A 784 -19.82 19.32 5.08
CA GLN A 784 -21.16 19.90 4.95
C GLN A 784 -21.77 19.65 3.57
N GLU A 785 -20.93 19.57 2.53
CA GLU A 785 -21.26 19.34 1.12
C GLU A 785 -20.34 18.28 0.48
N HIS A 786 -20.71 17.78 -0.70
CA HIS A 786 -19.96 16.81 -1.49
C HIS A 786 -19.17 17.54 -2.59
N ASP A 787 -18.02 17.00 -2.99
CA ASP A 787 -17.18 17.60 -4.05
C ASP A 787 -17.61 17.20 -5.48
N LEU A 788 -18.66 16.39 -5.60
CA LEU A 788 -19.17 15.85 -6.85
C LEU A 788 -20.68 16.05 -7.04
N ASP A 789 -21.06 16.17 -8.31
CA ASP A 789 -22.42 16.00 -8.80
C ASP A 789 -22.73 14.52 -9.06
N PHE A 790 -23.81 14.00 -8.46
CA PHE A 790 -24.24 12.60 -8.59
C PHE A 790 -25.14 12.42 -9.82
N LYS A 791 -24.53 12.33 -11.01
CA LYS A 791 -25.23 12.38 -12.32
C LYS A 791 -24.94 11.18 -13.25
N ASP A 792 -23.96 10.34 -12.93
CA ASP A 792 -23.50 9.26 -13.79
C ASP A 792 -24.38 8.00 -13.64
N HIS A 793 -24.99 7.82 -12.47
CA HIS A 793 -25.84 6.70 -12.07
C HIS A 793 -25.20 5.33 -12.39
N GLY A 794 -23.87 5.27 -12.22
CA GLY A 794 -23.01 4.19 -12.69
C GLY A 794 -23.34 2.81 -12.11
N ILE A 795 -22.74 1.78 -12.70
CA ILE A 795 -22.78 0.43 -12.15
C ILE A 795 -21.72 0.33 -11.07
N THR A 796 -22.08 -0.17 -9.89
CA THR A 796 -21.14 -0.43 -8.79
C THR A 796 -20.41 -1.75 -9.01
N ILE A 797 -19.10 -1.79 -8.80
CA ILE A 797 -18.28 -3.01 -8.73
C ILE A 797 -17.62 -3.02 -7.35
N VAL A 798 -17.90 -4.06 -6.56
CA VAL A 798 -17.29 -4.23 -5.23
C VAL A 798 -16.05 -5.11 -5.36
N GLY A 799 -14.92 -4.61 -4.86
CA GLY A 799 -13.62 -5.30 -4.88
C GLY A 799 -13.49 -6.39 -3.81
N CYS A 800 -12.26 -6.83 -3.59
CA CYS A 800 -11.95 -7.99 -2.74
C CYS A 800 -11.63 -7.70 -1.27
N GLY A 801 -11.32 -6.44 -0.92
CA GLY A 801 -10.76 -6.12 0.40
C GLY A 801 -9.31 -6.60 0.54
N PRO A 802 -8.75 -6.65 1.77
CA PRO A 802 -7.35 -7.01 2.00
C PRO A 802 -7.05 -8.41 1.49
N PHE A 803 -5.86 -8.59 0.89
CA PHE A 803 -5.39 -9.93 0.57
C PHE A 803 -5.19 -10.75 1.84
N HIS A 804 -5.60 -12.01 1.75
CA HIS A 804 -5.49 -13.00 2.82
C HIS A 804 -5.46 -14.40 2.21
N ILE A 805 -5.25 -15.42 3.03
CA ILE A 805 -5.03 -16.78 2.52
C ILE A 805 -6.33 -17.30 1.91
N GLY A 806 -6.33 -17.46 0.58
CA GLY A 806 -7.47 -17.84 -0.26
C GLY A 806 -8.28 -16.69 -0.86
N SER A 807 -7.81 -15.45 -0.72
CA SER A 807 -8.29 -14.29 -1.48
C SER A 807 -7.13 -13.37 -1.81
N SER A 808 -6.50 -13.58 -2.96
CA SER A 808 -5.35 -12.80 -3.46
C SER A 808 -5.69 -12.10 -4.79
N VAL A 809 -4.67 -11.73 -5.57
CA VAL A 809 -4.76 -10.86 -6.76
C VAL A 809 -5.67 -11.39 -7.89
N GLU A 810 -6.06 -12.67 -7.86
CA GLU A 810 -7.08 -13.26 -8.74
C GLU A 810 -8.42 -12.49 -8.77
N PHE A 811 -8.81 -11.89 -7.64
CA PHE A 811 -10.09 -11.17 -7.52
C PHE A 811 -9.96 -9.70 -7.91
N ASP A 812 -8.77 -9.10 -7.79
CA ASP A 812 -8.47 -7.83 -8.43
C ASP A 812 -8.48 -7.97 -9.96
N TRP A 813 -7.91 -9.06 -10.50
CA TRP A 813 -8.00 -9.38 -11.93
C TRP A 813 -9.45 -9.50 -12.42
N CYS A 814 -10.32 -10.14 -11.62
CA CYS A 814 -11.74 -10.23 -11.93
C CYS A 814 -12.42 -8.84 -11.88
N ALA A 815 -12.20 -8.05 -10.83
CA ALA A 815 -12.76 -6.70 -10.73
C ALA A 815 -12.30 -5.81 -11.90
N VAL A 816 -11.00 -5.75 -12.17
CA VAL A 816 -10.39 -4.93 -13.23
C VAL A 816 -10.86 -5.36 -14.63
N SER A 817 -11.04 -6.66 -14.89
CA SER A 817 -11.59 -7.13 -16.16
C SER A 817 -13.05 -6.68 -16.33
N SER A 818 -13.87 -6.81 -15.28
CA SER A 818 -15.26 -6.34 -15.31
C SER A 818 -15.37 -4.82 -15.53
N ILE A 819 -14.54 -4.03 -14.83
CA ILE A 819 -14.45 -2.57 -15.01
C ILE A 819 -14.05 -2.20 -16.45
N ARG A 820 -13.07 -2.91 -17.03
CA ARG A 820 -12.63 -2.71 -18.43
C ARG A 820 -13.74 -3.06 -19.42
N ALA A 821 -14.46 -4.16 -19.21
CA ALA A 821 -15.58 -4.56 -20.05
C ALA A 821 -16.71 -3.52 -20.02
N LEU A 822 -17.13 -3.06 -18.83
CA LEU A 822 -18.14 -2.00 -18.68
C LEU A 822 -17.73 -0.69 -19.38
N ARG A 823 -16.46 -0.29 -19.24
CA ARG A 823 -15.92 0.91 -19.89
C ARG A 823 -15.89 0.79 -21.42
N GLN A 824 -15.59 -0.40 -21.96
CA GLN A 824 -15.69 -0.67 -23.41
C GLN A 824 -17.13 -0.63 -23.93
N MET A 825 -18.11 -0.96 -23.08
CA MET A 825 -19.55 -0.81 -23.38
C MET A 825 -20.07 0.64 -23.20
N GLY A 826 -19.18 1.61 -22.90
CA GLY A 826 -19.57 3.00 -22.63
C GLY A 826 -20.41 3.18 -21.36
N LYS A 827 -20.31 2.26 -20.38
CA LYS A 827 -21.04 2.35 -19.11
C LYS A 827 -20.17 2.99 -18.03
N HIS A 828 -20.77 3.89 -17.26
CA HIS A 828 -20.12 4.51 -16.10
C HIS A 828 -19.96 3.49 -14.96
N THR A 829 -18.84 3.55 -14.25
CA THR A 829 -18.41 2.55 -13.25
C THR A 829 -18.06 3.22 -11.94
N VAL A 830 -18.72 2.81 -10.85
CA VAL A 830 -18.35 3.15 -9.47
C VAL A 830 -17.60 1.95 -8.90
N VAL A 831 -16.38 2.14 -8.42
CA VAL A 831 -15.58 1.05 -7.83
C VAL A 831 -15.47 1.27 -6.33
N VAL A 832 -15.53 0.18 -5.55
CA VAL A 832 -15.49 0.24 -4.09
C VAL A 832 -14.58 -0.88 -3.58
N ASN A 833 -13.37 -0.54 -3.13
CA ASN A 833 -12.37 -1.46 -2.59
C ASN A 833 -11.45 -0.72 -1.59
N HIS A 834 -10.66 -1.44 -0.79
CA HIS A 834 -9.85 -0.82 0.28
C HIS A 834 -8.49 -1.48 0.53
N ASN A 835 -8.01 -2.24 -0.45
CA ASN A 835 -6.69 -2.86 -0.45
C ASN A 835 -5.75 -2.04 -1.35
N PRO A 836 -4.79 -1.27 -0.79
CA PRO A 836 -3.95 -0.34 -1.53
C PRO A 836 -2.95 -1.02 -2.48
N GLU A 837 -2.81 -2.34 -2.42
CA GLU A 837 -1.98 -3.12 -3.36
C GLU A 837 -2.68 -3.34 -4.73
N THR A 838 -3.98 -3.04 -4.83
CA THR A 838 -4.80 -3.43 -5.99
C THR A 838 -4.84 -2.41 -7.13
N VAL A 839 -5.05 -2.90 -8.35
CA VAL A 839 -5.28 -2.08 -9.55
C VAL A 839 -6.74 -1.57 -9.62
N SER A 840 -7.63 -2.05 -8.75
CA SER A 840 -9.04 -1.62 -8.64
C SER A 840 -9.35 -0.59 -7.53
N THR A 841 -8.41 -0.16 -6.69
CA THR A 841 -8.76 0.57 -5.43
C THR A 841 -9.36 1.97 -5.60
N ASP A 842 -10.53 2.19 -4.99
CA ASP A 842 -11.18 3.48 -4.71
C ASP A 842 -12.10 3.31 -3.48
N PHE A 843 -12.10 4.24 -2.51
CA PHE A 843 -12.32 3.91 -1.08
C PHE A 843 -13.70 4.25 -0.48
N ASP A 844 -14.38 3.25 0.11
CA ASP A 844 -15.04 3.27 1.44
C ASP A 844 -15.71 1.90 1.73
N GLU A 845 -16.02 1.61 3.00
CA GLU A 845 -16.70 0.39 3.45
C GLU A 845 -18.22 0.43 3.16
N ARG A 846 -18.78 1.63 3.05
CA ARG A 846 -20.21 1.88 3.26
C ARG A 846 -21.02 1.86 1.96
N ILE A 847 -20.96 0.73 1.26
CA ILE A 847 -21.60 0.47 -0.05
C ILE A 847 -23.04 1.01 -0.16
N LEU A 848 -23.87 0.84 0.88
CA LEU A 848 -25.24 1.36 0.89
C LEU A 848 -25.32 2.89 0.82
N ASP A 849 -24.44 3.62 1.49
CA ASP A 849 -24.43 5.09 1.41
C ASP A 849 -23.88 5.57 0.06
N ILE A 850 -22.91 4.88 -0.55
CA ILE A 850 -22.39 5.21 -1.89
C ILE A 850 -23.47 4.98 -2.95
N THR A 851 -24.02 3.76 -3.03
CA THR A 851 -25.02 3.37 -4.03
C THR A 851 -26.32 4.19 -3.96
N GLN A 852 -26.74 4.59 -2.75
CA GLN A 852 -27.91 5.44 -2.54
C GLN A 852 -27.63 6.92 -2.82
N GLN A 853 -26.38 7.39 -2.71
CA GLN A 853 -25.99 8.77 -3.02
C GLN A 853 -25.80 8.99 -4.52
N GLU A 854 -25.15 8.06 -5.22
CA GLU A 854 -24.96 8.10 -6.68
C GLU A 854 -26.22 7.68 -7.46
N GLY A 855 -27.14 6.94 -6.84
CA GLY A 855 -28.32 6.40 -7.52
C GLY A 855 -27.96 5.29 -8.52
N CYS A 856 -26.99 4.43 -8.15
CA CYS A 856 -26.40 3.43 -9.04
C CYS A 856 -27.43 2.51 -9.72
N THR A 857 -27.31 2.33 -11.04
CA THR A 857 -28.24 1.51 -11.86
C THR A 857 -28.14 -0.01 -11.62
N GLY A 858 -27.14 -0.45 -10.85
CA GLY A 858 -27.02 -1.78 -10.27
C GLY A 858 -25.64 -2.03 -9.65
N CYS A 859 -25.47 -3.16 -8.98
CA CYS A 859 -24.23 -3.55 -8.30
C CYS A 859 -23.77 -4.97 -8.68
N ILE A 860 -22.48 -5.12 -9.01
CA ILE A 860 -21.81 -6.39 -9.29
C ILE A 860 -20.99 -6.79 -8.04
N VAL A 861 -21.39 -7.90 -7.44
CA VAL A 861 -20.75 -8.51 -6.25
C VAL A 861 -19.98 -9.80 -6.57
N SER A 862 -20.27 -10.42 -7.72
CA SER A 862 -19.82 -11.76 -8.10
C SER A 862 -18.38 -11.83 -8.66
N VAL A 863 -17.58 -10.76 -8.52
CA VAL A 863 -16.20 -10.69 -9.06
C VAL A 863 -15.12 -10.48 -8.00
N GLY A 864 -15.46 -9.95 -6.81
CA GLY A 864 -14.50 -9.63 -5.74
C GLY A 864 -14.32 -10.71 -4.67
N GLY A 865 -14.51 -12.00 -4.98
CA GLY A 865 -14.38 -13.07 -3.98
C GLY A 865 -15.55 -13.11 -2.99
N GLN A 866 -15.30 -13.54 -1.74
CA GLN A 866 -16.39 -13.83 -0.79
C GLN A 866 -16.93 -12.61 -0.04
N ILE A 867 -16.10 -11.60 0.26
CA ILE A 867 -16.50 -10.37 0.96
C ILE A 867 -17.75 -9.73 0.32
N PRO A 868 -17.77 -9.41 -1.00
CA PRO A 868 -18.96 -8.87 -1.64
C PRO A 868 -20.09 -9.90 -1.80
N ASN A 869 -19.78 -11.19 -1.96
CA ASN A 869 -20.81 -12.22 -2.15
C ASN A 869 -21.69 -12.38 -0.89
N ASN A 870 -21.08 -12.34 0.30
CA ASN A 870 -21.80 -12.36 1.58
C ASN A 870 -22.75 -11.15 1.74
N LEU A 871 -22.44 -10.02 1.10
CA LEU A 871 -23.26 -8.81 1.14
C LEU A 871 -24.45 -8.83 0.17
N THR A 872 -24.57 -9.83 -0.71
CA THR A 872 -25.64 -9.93 -1.72
C THR A 872 -27.04 -9.80 -1.12
N MET A 873 -27.36 -10.57 -0.09
CA MET A 873 -28.67 -10.54 0.57
C MET A 873 -28.90 -9.25 1.39
N PRO A 874 -27.96 -8.81 2.26
CA PRO A 874 -28.06 -7.50 2.94
C PRO A 874 -28.28 -6.32 1.98
N LEU A 875 -27.54 -6.25 0.87
CA LEU A 875 -27.68 -5.20 -0.15
C LEU A 875 -29.04 -5.27 -0.84
N HIS A 876 -29.49 -6.47 -1.23
CA HIS A 876 -30.79 -6.68 -1.87
C HIS A 876 -31.96 -6.25 -0.98
N LEU A 877 -31.95 -6.63 0.30
CA LEU A 877 -32.98 -6.25 1.28
C LEU A 877 -33.00 -4.74 1.56
N ASN A 878 -31.87 -4.04 1.37
CA ASN A 878 -31.77 -2.59 1.45
C ASN A 878 -32.02 -1.87 0.09
N GLY A 879 -32.59 -2.57 -0.89
CA GLY A 879 -33.05 -2.00 -2.15
C GLY A 879 -31.99 -1.88 -3.26
N VAL A 880 -30.77 -2.40 -3.06
CA VAL A 880 -29.74 -2.39 -4.11
C VAL A 880 -30.06 -3.47 -5.15
N LYS A 881 -30.08 -3.06 -6.42
CA LYS A 881 -30.28 -3.95 -7.56
C LYS A 881 -28.99 -4.71 -7.88
N ILE A 882 -28.87 -5.93 -7.36
CA ILE A 882 -27.78 -6.85 -7.75
C ILE A 882 -27.89 -7.18 -9.25
N LEU A 883 -26.77 -7.10 -9.96
CA LEU A 883 -26.64 -7.47 -11.37
C LEU A 883 -26.11 -8.89 -11.49
N GLY A 884 -26.52 -9.58 -12.55
CA GLY A 884 -26.38 -11.03 -12.65
C GLY A 884 -27.50 -11.62 -13.49
N GLY A 885 -28.67 -11.72 -12.87
CA GLY A 885 -29.80 -12.53 -13.33
C GLY A 885 -29.94 -13.81 -12.50
N THR A 886 -28.83 -14.35 -11.96
CA THR A 886 -28.87 -15.15 -10.73
C THR A 886 -29.50 -14.29 -9.63
N SER A 887 -30.53 -14.77 -8.94
CA SER A 887 -31.14 -14.00 -7.86
C SER A 887 -30.34 -14.14 -6.55
N PRO A 888 -30.39 -13.14 -5.65
CA PRO A 888 -29.81 -13.23 -4.31
C PRO A 888 -30.23 -14.48 -3.52
N LEU A 889 -31.48 -14.93 -3.71
CA LEU A 889 -32.01 -16.16 -3.09
C LEU A 889 -31.34 -17.42 -3.65
N GLN A 890 -31.04 -17.48 -4.95
CA GLN A 890 -30.33 -18.62 -5.54
C GLN A 890 -28.87 -18.68 -5.08
N ILE A 891 -28.26 -17.53 -4.74
CA ILE A 891 -26.91 -17.46 -4.16
C ILE A 891 -26.93 -18.03 -2.74
N ASP A 892 -27.86 -17.60 -1.88
CA ASP A 892 -28.03 -18.16 -0.53
C ASP A 892 -28.36 -19.67 -0.57
N HIS A 893 -29.29 -20.11 -1.43
CA HIS A 893 -29.63 -21.54 -1.61
C HIS A 893 -28.45 -22.42 -2.08
N ALA A 894 -27.44 -21.84 -2.75
CA ALA A 894 -26.26 -22.56 -3.22
C ALA A 894 -25.11 -22.58 -2.21
N GLU A 895 -24.99 -21.53 -1.38
CA GLU A 895 -24.00 -21.47 -0.29
C GLU A 895 -24.47 -22.23 0.96
N GLU A 896 -25.78 -22.28 1.23
CA GLU A 896 -26.37 -23.14 2.28
C GLU A 896 -26.22 -24.62 1.88
N LYS A 897 -25.34 -25.33 2.58
CA LYS A 897 -24.90 -26.68 2.24
C LYS A 897 -26.01 -27.73 2.35
N SER A 898 -27.05 -27.54 3.17
CA SER A 898 -28.17 -28.50 3.27
C SER A 898 -29.17 -28.36 2.11
N VAL A 899 -29.55 -27.13 1.74
CA VAL A 899 -30.36 -26.82 0.55
C VAL A 899 -29.64 -27.32 -0.69
N PHE A 900 -28.37 -26.91 -0.89
CA PHE A 900 -27.55 -27.38 -2.02
C PHE A 900 -27.49 -28.91 -2.10
N SER A 901 -27.29 -29.61 -0.97
CA SER A 901 -27.26 -31.08 -0.94
C SER A 901 -28.58 -31.68 -1.44
N SER A 902 -29.73 -31.19 -0.95
CA SER A 902 -31.04 -31.71 -1.37
C SER A 902 -31.33 -31.45 -2.85
N THR A 903 -31.00 -30.26 -3.35
CA THR A 903 -31.16 -29.90 -4.76
C THR A 903 -30.28 -30.77 -5.68
N VAL A 904 -29.08 -31.16 -5.24
CA VAL A 904 -28.18 -32.05 -6.00
C VAL A 904 -28.72 -33.50 -6.04
N ASP A 905 -29.36 -33.98 -4.97
CA ASP A 905 -30.05 -35.27 -4.94
C ASP A 905 -31.29 -35.29 -5.86
N ASP A 906 -32.15 -34.26 -5.79
CA ASP A 906 -33.33 -34.12 -6.65
C ASP A 906 -32.97 -34.03 -8.14
N LEU A 907 -31.83 -33.42 -8.45
CA LEU A 907 -31.28 -33.39 -9.81
C LEU A 907 -30.76 -34.76 -10.29
N GLY A 908 -30.62 -35.76 -9.41
CA GLY A 908 -29.99 -37.04 -9.73
C GLY A 908 -28.53 -36.85 -10.17
N VAL A 909 -27.76 -36.11 -9.36
CA VAL A 909 -26.31 -35.94 -9.51
C VAL A 909 -25.65 -36.58 -8.30
N GLY A 910 -24.92 -37.69 -8.51
CA GLY A 910 -24.34 -38.46 -7.41
C GLY A 910 -23.29 -37.67 -6.64
N GLN A 911 -23.49 -37.53 -5.33
CA GLN A 911 -22.64 -36.78 -4.39
C GLN A 911 -22.07 -37.69 -3.29
N THR A 912 -21.07 -37.21 -2.55
CA THR A 912 -20.55 -37.96 -1.38
C THR A 912 -21.57 -37.95 -0.25
N PRO A 913 -21.74 -39.05 0.53
CA PRO A 913 -22.65 -39.09 1.66
C PRO A 913 -22.29 -38.02 2.70
N ARG A 914 -23.18 -37.03 2.89
CA ARG A 914 -22.98 -35.94 3.84
C ARG A 914 -24.17 -35.76 4.77
N ARG A 915 -23.90 -35.29 5.99
CA ARG A 915 -24.95 -35.00 7.00
C ARG A 915 -24.61 -33.75 7.78
N ALA A 916 -25.60 -32.85 7.94
CA ALA A 916 -25.55 -31.71 8.86
C ALA A 916 -25.77 -32.21 10.30
N LEU A 917 -24.94 -31.76 11.23
CA LEU A 917 -24.83 -32.30 12.58
C LEU A 917 -24.66 -31.16 13.59
N SER A 918 -25.35 -31.29 14.74
CA SER A 918 -25.41 -30.29 15.81
C SER A 918 -25.02 -30.84 17.19
N SER A 919 -24.55 -32.09 17.27
CA SER A 919 -23.99 -32.67 18.50
C SER A 919 -22.92 -33.74 18.20
N LEU A 920 -21.98 -33.88 19.12
CA LEU A 920 -20.89 -34.86 19.08
C LEU A 920 -21.39 -36.30 18.93
N GLU A 921 -22.43 -36.70 19.67
CA GLU A 921 -23.00 -38.06 19.59
C GLU A 921 -23.51 -38.39 18.19
N ASN A 922 -24.18 -37.44 17.53
CA ASN A 922 -24.66 -37.62 16.16
C ASN A 922 -23.48 -37.70 15.16
N ALA A 923 -22.40 -36.95 15.41
CA ALA A 923 -21.20 -36.96 14.57
C ALA A 923 -20.42 -38.28 14.67
N VAL A 924 -20.17 -38.77 15.89
CA VAL A 924 -19.53 -40.08 16.13
C VAL A 924 -20.41 -41.22 15.61
N SER A 925 -21.72 -41.15 15.80
CA SER A 925 -22.67 -42.13 15.26
C SER A 925 -22.65 -42.15 13.73
N PHE A 926 -22.68 -40.99 13.06
CA PHE A 926 -22.59 -40.91 11.61
C PHE A 926 -21.24 -41.43 11.09
N ALA A 927 -20.12 -40.98 11.65
CA ALA A 927 -18.77 -41.47 11.33
C ALA A 927 -18.67 -43.01 11.46
N SER A 928 -19.29 -43.58 12.50
CA SER A 928 -19.34 -45.04 12.69
C SER A 928 -20.14 -45.78 11.61
N THR A 929 -21.12 -45.14 10.97
CA THR A 929 -21.88 -45.72 9.85
C THR A 929 -21.20 -45.57 8.49
N VAL A 930 -20.32 -44.58 8.31
CA VAL A 930 -19.70 -44.27 7.01
C VAL A 930 -18.23 -44.69 6.90
N GLY A 931 -17.54 -44.82 8.04
CA GLY A 931 -16.13 -45.19 8.13
C GLY A 931 -15.18 -43.97 8.14
N TYR A 932 -14.06 -44.13 8.86
CA TYR A 932 -12.96 -43.16 8.88
C TYR A 932 -11.99 -43.40 7.70
N PRO A 933 -11.30 -42.36 7.20
CA PRO A 933 -11.35 -40.97 7.64
C PRO A 933 -12.59 -40.21 7.17
N CYS A 934 -13.03 -39.24 7.98
CA CYS A 934 -14.12 -38.33 7.66
C CYS A 934 -13.62 -36.89 7.57
N LEU A 935 -14.25 -36.06 6.74
CA LEU A 935 -13.96 -34.62 6.60
C LEU A 935 -15.03 -33.80 7.34
N LEU A 936 -14.60 -32.96 8.29
CA LEU A 936 -15.43 -32.09 9.13
C LEU A 936 -15.44 -30.66 8.57
N TRP A 937 -16.61 -30.10 8.22
CA TRP A 937 -16.74 -28.86 7.43
C TRP A 937 -17.83 -27.90 7.95
N PRO A 938 -17.52 -26.63 8.31
CA PRO A 938 -18.51 -25.58 8.62
C PRO A 938 -19.09 -24.86 7.37
N SER A 939 -20.34 -24.38 7.45
CA SER A 939 -21.02 -23.63 6.37
C SER A 939 -20.60 -22.15 6.27
N TYR A 940 -20.79 -21.53 5.10
CA TYR A 940 -20.52 -20.10 4.80
C TYR A 940 -19.06 -19.62 4.97
N VAL A 941 -18.06 -20.50 5.04
CA VAL A 941 -16.63 -20.15 5.23
C VAL A 941 -15.81 -20.30 3.93
N LEU A 942 -15.04 -19.26 3.55
CA LEU A 942 -13.99 -19.34 2.52
C LEU A 942 -12.66 -19.80 3.13
N SER A 943 -11.82 -20.47 2.33
CA SER A 943 -10.51 -21.03 2.73
C SER A 943 -10.61 -22.10 3.83
N VAL A 944 -11.84 -22.45 4.18
CA VAL A 944 -12.30 -23.53 5.06
C VAL A 944 -11.57 -23.60 6.40
N SER A 945 -11.44 -22.45 7.07
CA SER A 945 -11.03 -22.37 8.48
C SER A 945 -11.87 -23.32 9.34
N ALA A 946 -11.21 -24.07 10.23
CA ALA A 946 -11.69 -25.22 10.99
C ALA A 946 -12.04 -26.50 10.20
N MET A 947 -11.73 -26.61 8.90
CA MET A 947 -11.95 -27.86 8.14
C MET A 947 -10.85 -28.89 8.37
N ASN A 948 -11.21 -30.02 9.00
CA ASN A 948 -10.25 -31.03 9.44
C ASN A 948 -10.58 -32.43 8.91
N VAL A 949 -9.53 -33.17 8.53
CA VAL A 949 -9.63 -34.62 8.31
C VAL A 949 -9.52 -35.30 9.66
N VAL A 950 -10.50 -36.16 9.95
CA VAL A 950 -10.66 -36.88 11.21
C VAL A 950 -10.40 -38.36 10.95
N TYR A 951 -9.41 -38.94 11.61
CA TYR A 951 -9.03 -40.35 11.47
C TYR A 951 -9.57 -41.23 12.60
N GLY A 952 -10.09 -40.64 13.69
CA GLY A 952 -10.70 -41.37 14.80
C GLY A 952 -11.55 -40.50 15.75
N GLU A 953 -12.18 -41.15 16.73
CA GLU A 953 -13.18 -40.51 17.60
C GLU A 953 -12.63 -39.39 18.48
N ASP A 954 -11.38 -39.50 18.94
CA ASP A 954 -10.79 -38.49 19.84
C ASP A 954 -10.37 -37.22 19.09
N GLU A 955 -10.03 -37.34 17.81
CA GLU A 955 -9.88 -36.18 16.92
C GLU A 955 -11.24 -35.54 16.64
N MET A 956 -12.30 -36.34 16.45
CA MET A 956 -13.67 -35.83 16.24
C MET A 956 -14.12 -34.93 17.40
N LYS A 957 -13.82 -35.33 18.64
CA LYS A 957 -14.13 -34.56 19.85
C LYS A 957 -13.45 -33.19 19.82
N ARG A 958 -12.12 -33.17 19.69
CA ARG A 958 -11.32 -31.93 19.68
C ARG A 958 -11.76 -30.99 18.56
N PHE A 959 -11.83 -31.48 17.32
CA PHE A 959 -12.14 -30.64 16.16
C PHE A 959 -13.58 -30.09 16.17
N LEU A 960 -14.54 -30.78 16.81
CA LEU A 960 -15.89 -30.21 17.03
C LEU A 960 -15.89 -29.12 18.09
N GLU A 961 -15.17 -29.30 19.20
CA GLU A 961 -15.03 -28.25 20.23
C GLU A 961 -14.37 -26.99 19.65
N GLU A 962 -13.32 -27.15 18.83
CA GLU A 962 -12.66 -26.06 18.10
C GLU A 962 -13.62 -25.38 17.09
N ALA A 963 -14.31 -26.15 16.23
CA ALA A 963 -15.23 -25.60 15.22
C ALA A 963 -16.42 -24.83 15.83
N THR A 964 -16.93 -25.23 17.00
CA THR A 964 -18.02 -24.51 17.70
C THR A 964 -17.60 -23.16 18.29
N GLN A 965 -16.30 -22.85 18.37
CA GLN A 965 -15.82 -21.53 18.77
C GLN A 965 -15.71 -20.57 17.57
N VAL A 966 -15.49 -21.10 16.37
CA VAL A 966 -15.32 -20.31 15.13
C VAL A 966 -16.66 -19.93 14.49
N SER A 967 -17.68 -20.79 14.59
CA SER A 967 -19.00 -20.56 13.97
C SER A 967 -20.10 -20.27 14.99
N GLN A 968 -20.75 -19.11 14.87
CA GLN A 968 -22.03 -18.85 15.55
C GLN A 968 -23.22 -19.59 14.89
N VAL A 969 -23.04 -20.15 13.69
CA VAL A 969 -24.05 -20.94 12.96
C VAL A 969 -23.96 -22.41 13.36
N ARG A 970 -25.12 -23.02 13.65
CA ARG A 970 -25.28 -24.20 14.54
C ARG A 970 -25.06 -25.57 13.90
N SER A 971 -24.39 -25.67 12.75
CA SER A 971 -24.30 -26.92 11.98
C SER A 971 -22.92 -27.16 11.39
N VAL A 972 -22.37 -28.34 11.66
CA VAL A 972 -21.13 -28.87 11.07
C VAL A 972 -21.49 -30.06 10.18
N HIS A 973 -20.85 -30.20 9.03
CA HIS A 973 -21.07 -31.31 8.10
C HIS A 973 -19.94 -32.34 8.19
N LEU A 974 -20.28 -33.63 8.08
CA LEU A 974 -19.32 -34.72 7.89
C LEU A 974 -19.51 -35.39 6.52
N THR A 975 -18.42 -35.83 5.88
CA THR A 975 -18.41 -36.65 4.65
C THR A 975 -17.17 -37.58 4.57
N ILE A 976 -17.11 -38.51 3.61
CA ILE A 976 -16.03 -39.50 3.42
C ILE A 976 -15.15 -39.11 2.23
N TRP A 977 -13.81 -39.27 2.29
CA TRP A 977 -12.95 -39.02 1.11
C TRP A 977 -11.56 -39.72 1.06
N PRO A 978 -11.46 -41.02 0.75
CA PRO A 978 -10.19 -41.67 0.43
C PRO A 978 -9.88 -41.68 -1.08
N GLY A 979 -8.72 -41.15 -1.48
CA GLY A 979 -8.02 -41.49 -2.73
C GLY A 979 -8.76 -41.19 -4.05
N ALA A 980 -9.44 -40.04 -4.15
CA ALA A 980 -10.15 -39.63 -5.37
C ALA A 980 -9.50 -38.40 -6.03
N ARG A 981 -9.41 -38.41 -7.37
CA ARG A 981 -8.97 -37.25 -8.16
C ARG A 981 -9.93 -36.08 -7.97
N LYS A 982 -9.40 -34.86 -7.87
CA LYS A 982 -10.20 -33.62 -7.80
C LYS A 982 -10.13 -32.88 -9.13
N VAL A 983 -11.29 -32.38 -9.57
CA VAL A 983 -11.53 -31.73 -10.86
C VAL A 983 -12.33 -30.47 -10.60
N GLU A 984 -12.10 -29.40 -11.36
CA GLU A 984 -12.86 -28.15 -11.23
C GLU A 984 -13.47 -27.70 -12.55
N VAL A 985 -14.66 -27.09 -12.48
CA VAL A 985 -15.34 -26.49 -13.63
C VAL A 985 -15.59 -25.00 -13.35
N ASP A 986 -14.78 -24.13 -13.94
CA ASP A 986 -15.05 -22.70 -13.99
C ASP A 986 -15.94 -22.40 -15.19
N ALA A 987 -17.01 -21.63 -15.00
CA ALA A 987 -18.03 -21.44 -16.04
C ALA A 987 -18.75 -20.08 -15.97
N VAL A 988 -19.40 -19.73 -17.08
CA VAL A 988 -20.26 -18.56 -17.22
C VAL A 988 -21.57 -19.03 -17.85
N ALA A 989 -22.70 -18.64 -17.26
CA ALA A 989 -24.04 -18.97 -17.75
C ALA A 989 -24.91 -17.74 -17.98
N ARG A 990 -25.99 -17.91 -18.74
CA ARG A 990 -27.09 -16.96 -18.95
C ARG A 990 -28.41 -17.72 -18.88
N MET A 991 -29.28 -17.37 -17.93
CA MET A 991 -30.55 -18.03 -17.64
C MET A 991 -30.41 -19.57 -17.52
N GLY A 992 -29.35 -19.99 -16.83
CA GLY A 992 -28.97 -21.38 -16.62
C GLY A 992 -28.38 -22.12 -17.82
N LYS A 993 -28.28 -21.51 -19.00
CA LYS A 993 -27.49 -22.03 -20.12
C LYS A 993 -26.02 -21.65 -19.96
N VAL A 994 -25.13 -22.62 -19.85
CA VAL A 994 -23.66 -22.40 -19.83
C VAL A 994 -23.20 -21.95 -21.22
N LEU A 995 -22.51 -20.80 -21.26
CA LEU A 995 -21.99 -20.18 -22.48
C LEU A 995 -20.49 -20.40 -22.66
N ALA A 996 -19.74 -20.36 -21.56
CA ALA A 996 -18.30 -20.62 -21.51
C ALA A 996 -17.99 -21.55 -20.33
N HIS A 997 -17.07 -22.50 -20.51
CA HIS A 997 -16.55 -23.33 -19.42
C HIS A 997 -15.09 -23.74 -19.66
N ALA A 998 -14.42 -24.11 -18.57
CA ALA A 998 -13.12 -24.74 -18.53
C ALA A 998 -13.15 -25.90 -17.53
N ILE A 999 -12.40 -26.99 -17.79
CA ILE A 999 -12.28 -28.11 -16.85
C ILE A 999 -10.81 -28.36 -16.53
N THR A 1000 -10.45 -28.25 -15.24
CA THR A 1000 -9.09 -28.43 -14.72
C THR A 1000 -9.01 -29.69 -13.84
N GLU A 1001 -7.82 -30.24 -13.69
CA GLU A 1001 -7.55 -31.40 -12.82
C GLU A 1001 -6.47 -31.04 -11.80
N HIS A 1002 -6.60 -31.48 -10.54
CA HIS A 1002 -5.57 -31.29 -9.51
C HIS A 1002 -4.47 -32.34 -9.67
N VAL A 1003 -3.20 -32.03 -9.41
CA VAL A 1003 -2.14 -33.07 -9.34
C VAL A 1003 -2.32 -33.89 -8.07
N GLU A 1004 -2.61 -33.22 -6.96
CA GLU A 1004 -2.91 -33.79 -5.66
C GLU A 1004 -4.29 -34.45 -5.65
N ASP A 1005 -4.45 -35.52 -4.86
CA ASP A 1005 -5.76 -36.12 -4.62
C ASP A 1005 -6.58 -35.29 -3.62
N ALA A 1006 -7.89 -35.51 -3.63
CA ALA A 1006 -8.81 -34.80 -2.76
C ALA A 1006 -8.49 -35.04 -1.27
N GLY A 1007 -8.31 -33.93 -0.54
CA GLY A 1007 -7.79 -33.88 0.83
C GLY A 1007 -6.86 -32.68 1.01
N VAL A 1008 -6.16 -32.28 -0.06
CA VAL A 1008 -5.51 -30.96 -0.15
C VAL A 1008 -6.55 -29.88 -0.52
N HIS A 1009 -6.43 -28.71 0.07
CA HIS A 1009 -7.29 -27.57 -0.26
C HIS A 1009 -7.14 -27.12 -1.72
N SER A 1010 -8.23 -26.62 -2.33
CA SER A 1010 -8.24 -26.14 -3.73
C SER A 1010 -7.30 -24.96 -3.99
N GLY A 1011 -6.92 -24.27 -2.92
CA GLY A 1011 -5.91 -23.20 -2.87
C GLY A 1011 -4.48 -23.70 -2.98
N ASP A 1012 -4.19 -24.83 -2.34
CA ASP A 1012 -2.85 -25.40 -2.23
C ASP A 1012 -2.60 -26.51 -3.27
N ALA A 1013 -3.59 -26.76 -4.14
CA ALA A 1013 -3.49 -27.72 -5.24
C ALA A 1013 -2.82 -27.14 -6.50
N THR A 1014 -2.02 -27.96 -7.14
CA THR A 1014 -1.39 -27.74 -8.45
C THR A 1014 -2.41 -28.07 -9.54
N LEU A 1015 -2.78 -27.11 -10.40
CA LEU A 1015 -3.82 -27.32 -11.44
C LEU A 1015 -3.20 -27.69 -12.80
N MET A 1016 -3.89 -28.56 -13.53
CA MET A 1016 -3.58 -29.00 -14.89
C MET A 1016 -4.73 -28.64 -15.84
N LEU A 1017 -4.42 -28.08 -17.01
CA LEU A 1017 -5.38 -27.73 -18.06
C LEU A 1017 -4.78 -28.03 -19.44
N PRO A 1018 -5.40 -28.91 -20.26
CA PRO A 1018 -6.55 -29.79 -19.97
C PRO A 1018 -6.26 -30.95 -18.98
N THR A 1019 -7.33 -31.62 -18.54
CA THR A 1019 -7.28 -32.84 -17.72
C THR A 1019 -6.39 -33.92 -18.35
N GLN A 1020 -5.72 -34.73 -17.52
CA GLN A 1020 -4.68 -35.68 -17.94
C GLN A 1020 -5.09 -37.14 -17.74
N THR A 1021 -5.58 -37.54 -16.56
CA THR A 1021 -5.71 -38.97 -16.21
C THR A 1021 -6.93 -39.68 -16.83
N GLY A 1022 -7.73 -38.98 -17.64
CA GLY A 1022 -8.85 -39.58 -18.37
C GLY A 1022 -8.47 -40.26 -19.70
N SER A 1023 -7.24 -40.04 -20.18
CA SER A 1023 -6.84 -40.39 -21.55
C SER A 1023 -6.38 -41.85 -21.75
N SER A 1024 -6.07 -42.58 -20.67
CA SER A 1024 -5.50 -43.93 -20.72
C SER A 1024 -6.52 -45.07 -20.84
N GLY A 1025 -7.82 -44.78 -20.71
CA GLY A 1025 -8.91 -45.76 -20.89
C GLY A 1025 -9.23 -46.65 -19.69
N GLU A 1026 -8.46 -46.60 -18.60
CA GLU A 1026 -8.65 -47.45 -17.41
C GLU A 1026 -9.55 -46.81 -16.31
N GLY A 1027 -10.22 -45.71 -16.61
CA GLY A 1027 -11.14 -45.03 -15.69
C GLY A 1027 -12.40 -44.49 -16.37
N PRO A 1028 -13.49 -44.24 -15.62
CA PRO A 1028 -14.70 -43.62 -16.17
C PRO A 1028 -14.34 -42.20 -16.65
N ASN A 1029 -14.72 -41.86 -17.89
CA ASN A 1029 -14.42 -40.55 -18.46
C ASN A 1029 -15.12 -39.45 -17.64
N LEU A 1030 -14.32 -38.64 -16.95
CA LEU A 1030 -14.78 -37.61 -16.01
C LEU A 1030 -15.49 -36.44 -16.72
N PHE A 1031 -15.23 -36.23 -18.01
CA PHE A 1031 -15.75 -35.07 -18.75
C PHE A 1031 -17.28 -35.13 -18.97
N PRO A 1032 -17.88 -36.23 -19.48
CA PRO A 1032 -19.34 -36.39 -19.54
C PRO A 1032 -20.07 -36.15 -18.21
N PHE A 1033 -19.56 -36.68 -17.10
CA PHE A 1033 -20.21 -36.53 -15.79
C PHE A 1033 -20.22 -35.06 -15.33
N ASN A 1034 -19.05 -34.41 -15.33
CA ASN A 1034 -18.92 -33.02 -14.89
C ASN A 1034 -19.69 -32.06 -15.81
N LYS A 1035 -19.70 -32.30 -17.13
CA LYS A 1035 -20.55 -31.57 -18.10
C LYS A 1035 -22.03 -31.67 -17.75
N THR A 1036 -22.55 -32.89 -17.52
CA THR A 1036 -23.97 -33.09 -17.19
C THR A 1036 -24.34 -32.52 -15.82
N ALA A 1037 -23.48 -32.66 -14.81
CA ALA A 1037 -23.68 -32.07 -13.49
C ALA A 1037 -23.73 -30.53 -13.57
N THR A 1038 -22.74 -29.91 -14.23
CA THR A 1038 -22.66 -28.46 -14.43
C THR A 1038 -23.89 -27.92 -15.16
N GLN A 1039 -24.36 -28.61 -16.21
CA GLN A 1039 -25.57 -28.21 -16.94
C GLN A 1039 -26.84 -28.26 -16.08
N LYS A 1040 -26.99 -29.30 -15.24
CA LYS A 1040 -28.12 -29.45 -14.31
C LYS A 1040 -28.10 -28.39 -13.22
N ILE A 1041 -26.96 -28.19 -12.56
CA ILE A 1041 -26.75 -27.20 -11.49
C ILE A 1041 -26.98 -25.78 -12.04
N SER A 1042 -26.38 -25.45 -13.18
CA SER A 1042 -26.59 -24.17 -13.87
C SER A 1042 -28.07 -23.89 -14.13
N LYS A 1043 -28.83 -24.90 -14.55
CA LYS A 1043 -30.26 -24.75 -14.82
C LYS A 1043 -31.11 -24.56 -13.57
N VAL A 1044 -30.83 -25.25 -12.46
CA VAL A 1044 -31.70 -25.19 -11.26
C VAL A 1044 -31.54 -23.90 -10.46
N PHE A 1045 -30.32 -23.35 -10.40
CA PHE A 1045 -30.04 -22.05 -9.79
C PHE A 1045 -30.21 -20.87 -10.78
N GLU A 1046 -30.74 -21.14 -11.98
CA GLU A 1046 -31.04 -20.16 -13.05
C GLU A 1046 -29.85 -19.26 -13.44
N ILE A 1047 -28.62 -19.78 -13.30
CA ILE A 1047 -27.39 -18.98 -13.21
C ILE A 1047 -27.25 -18.04 -14.40
N SER A 1048 -27.00 -16.76 -14.10
CA SER A 1048 -26.64 -15.72 -15.04
C SER A 1048 -25.48 -14.90 -14.48
N GLY A 1049 -24.30 -15.04 -15.08
CA GLY A 1049 -23.02 -14.54 -14.55
C GLY A 1049 -21.97 -15.65 -14.38
N PRO A 1050 -20.88 -15.39 -13.63
CA PRO A 1050 -19.78 -16.33 -13.40
C PRO A 1050 -20.10 -17.28 -12.25
N PHE A 1051 -19.66 -18.55 -12.35
CA PHE A 1051 -19.75 -19.53 -11.27
C PHE A 1051 -18.66 -20.60 -11.37
N LYS A 1052 -18.44 -21.32 -10.27
CA LYS A 1052 -17.64 -22.55 -10.22
C LYS A 1052 -18.53 -23.73 -9.81
N GLY A 1053 -18.62 -24.73 -10.68
CA GLY A 1053 -19.45 -25.91 -10.50
C GLY A 1053 -18.64 -27.12 -10.04
N LEU A 1054 -18.76 -27.50 -8.77
CA LEU A 1054 -18.38 -28.83 -8.28
C LEU A 1054 -19.64 -29.55 -7.79
N VAL A 1055 -19.62 -30.88 -7.84
CA VAL A 1055 -20.60 -31.71 -7.10
C VAL A 1055 -20.41 -31.56 -5.58
N ILE A 1056 -19.18 -31.29 -5.18
CA ILE A 1056 -18.75 -31.03 -3.80
C ILE A 1056 -19.42 -29.75 -3.28
N GLU A 1057 -19.36 -28.67 -4.07
CA GLU A 1057 -19.91 -27.35 -3.80
C GLU A 1057 -20.12 -26.54 -5.09
N CYS A 1058 -21.17 -25.74 -5.16
CA CYS A 1058 -21.31 -24.71 -6.18
C CYS A 1058 -21.00 -23.35 -5.56
N ILE A 1059 -20.25 -22.52 -6.28
CA ILE A 1059 -19.90 -21.17 -5.87
C ILE A 1059 -20.43 -20.22 -6.94
N LEU A 1060 -21.49 -19.45 -6.64
CA LEU A 1060 -22.20 -18.61 -7.60
C LEU A 1060 -21.56 -17.23 -7.82
N ARG A 1061 -20.24 -17.24 -8.01
CA ARG A 1061 -19.39 -16.09 -8.34
C ARG A 1061 -18.13 -16.54 -9.08
N ALA A 1062 -17.32 -15.59 -9.52
CA ALA A 1062 -15.97 -15.84 -10.01
C ALA A 1062 -15.13 -16.60 -8.96
N SER A 1063 -14.26 -17.47 -9.47
CA SER A 1063 -13.34 -18.32 -8.71
C SER A 1063 -11.89 -17.90 -8.98
N ARG A 1064 -10.96 -18.26 -8.09
CA ARG A 1064 -9.55 -17.86 -8.22
C ARG A 1064 -8.88 -18.33 -9.51
N SER A 1065 -9.36 -19.40 -10.13
CA SER A 1065 -8.81 -19.94 -11.37
C SER A 1065 -9.35 -19.26 -12.64
N PHE A 1066 -10.26 -18.29 -12.53
CA PHE A 1066 -10.77 -17.51 -13.68
C PHE A 1066 -9.67 -16.82 -14.51
N PRO A 1067 -8.61 -16.20 -13.94
CA PRO A 1067 -7.48 -15.67 -14.71
C PRO A 1067 -6.72 -16.77 -15.45
N PHE A 1068 -6.43 -17.89 -14.76
CA PHE A 1068 -5.70 -19.05 -15.29
C PHE A 1068 -6.42 -19.68 -16.48
N VAL A 1069 -7.71 -20.00 -16.35
CA VAL A 1069 -8.48 -20.58 -17.45
C VAL A 1069 -8.66 -19.59 -18.60
N SER A 1070 -8.92 -18.31 -18.30
CA SER A 1070 -9.10 -17.28 -19.33
C SER A 1070 -7.84 -17.06 -20.17
N LYS A 1071 -6.67 -16.95 -19.52
CA LYS A 1071 -5.38 -16.74 -20.20
C LYS A 1071 -4.87 -17.99 -20.93
N THR A 1072 -5.28 -19.18 -20.49
CA THR A 1072 -4.93 -20.46 -21.14
C THR A 1072 -5.84 -20.77 -22.34
N ILE A 1073 -7.15 -20.49 -22.26
CA ILE A 1073 -8.12 -20.70 -23.34
C ILE A 1073 -8.08 -19.56 -24.38
N GLY A 1074 -7.67 -18.35 -23.97
CA GLY A 1074 -7.65 -17.16 -24.84
C GLY A 1074 -8.98 -16.40 -24.89
N VAL A 1075 -9.92 -16.69 -23.99
CA VAL A 1075 -11.23 -16.03 -23.86
C VAL A 1075 -11.33 -15.47 -22.44
N VAL A 1076 -11.65 -14.18 -22.29
CA VAL A 1076 -11.80 -13.56 -20.95
C VAL A 1076 -13.17 -13.89 -20.38
N PHE A 1077 -13.24 -14.85 -19.46
CA PHE A 1077 -14.52 -15.33 -18.92
C PHE A 1077 -15.27 -14.22 -18.17
N ILE A 1078 -14.55 -13.29 -17.54
CA ILE A 1078 -15.16 -12.17 -16.82
C ILE A 1078 -15.79 -11.14 -17.76
N ASP A 1079 -15.26 -10.93 -18.97
CA ASP A 1079 -15.87 -10.03 -19.95
C ASP A 1079 -17.21 -10.59 -20.44
N VAL A 1080 -17.23 -11.90 -20.77
CA VAL A 1080 -18.45 -12.65 -21.13
C VAL A 1080 -19.46 -12.63 -19.98
N ALA A 1081 -19.00 -12.87 -18.74
CA ALA A 1081 -19.86 -12.81 -17.56
C ALA A 1081 -20.45 -11.41 -17.40
N THR A 1082 -19.63 -10.37 -17.46
CA THR A 1082 -20.05 -8.96 -17.34
C THR A 1082 -21.11 -8.62 -18.38
N MET A 1083 -20.91 -8.98 -19.66
CA MET A 1083 -21.91 -8.83 -20.73
C MET A 1083 -23.26 -9.48 -20.37
N VAL A 1084 -23.25 -10.71 -19.82
CA VAL A 1084 -24.48 -11.35 -19.33
C VAL A 1084 -25.12 -10.57 -18.18
N MET A 1085 -24.34 -10.16 -17.18
CA MET A 1085 -24.85 -9.50 -15.97
C MET A 1085 -25.49 -8.13 -16.24
N VAL A 1086 -25.04 -7.42 -17.28
CA VAL A 1086 -25.68 -6.18 -17.77
C VAL A 1086 -26.70 -6.39 -18.90
N GLY A 1087 -26.86 -7.62 -19.39
CA GLY A 1087 -27.87 -8.00 -20.39
C GLY A 1087 -27.49 -7.79 -21.86
N GLU A 1088 -26.25 -7.39 -22.15
CA GLU A 1088 -25.76 -7.09 -23.51
C GLU A 1088 -25.83 -8.29 -24.48
N PRO A 1089 -25.87 -8.06 -25.80
CA PRO A 1089 -25.74 -9.11 -26.81
C PRO A 1089 -24.29 -9.60 -26.91
N LEU A 1090 -24.12 -10.89 -27.19
CA LEU A 1090 -22.81 -11.54 -27.27
C LEU A 1090 -22.81 -12.63 -28.36
N ASP A 1091 -21.67 -12.80 -29.04
CA ASP A 1091 -21.49 -13.84 -30.07
C ASP A 1091 -21.16 -15.19 -29.41
N GLU A 1092 -22.18 -16.00 -29.16
CA GLU A 1092 -22.01 -17.34 -28.59
C GLU A 1092 -21.20 -18.31 -29.49
N SER A 1093 -21.05 -18.03 -30.79
CA SER A 1093 -20.46 -18.99 -31.74
C SER A 1093 -18.96 -19.24 -31.53
N ARG A 1094 -18.29 -18.38 -30.76
CA ARG A 1094 -16.85 -18.42 -30.47
C ARG A 1094 -16.52 -18.77 -29.02
N LEU A 1095 -17.53 -18.99 -28.19
CA LEU A 1095 -17.33 -19.27 -26.76
C LEU A 1095 -17.12 -20.77 -26.52
N PRO A 1096 -16.35 -21.16 -25.48
CA PRO A 1096 -16.14 -22.56 -25.12
C PRO A 1096 -17.40 -23.13 -24.44
N SER A 1097 -18.49 -23.33 -25.18
CA SER A 1097 -19.74 -23.89 -24.65
C SER A 1097 -19.57 -25.35 -24.24
N LEU A 1098 -20.52 -25.91 -23.49
CA LEU A 1098 -20.48 -27.34 -23.14
C LEU A 1098 -20.50 -28.24 -24.38
N GLU A 1099 -21.13 -27.81 -25.46
CA GLU A 1099 -21.19 -28.49 -26.76
C GLU A 1099 -19.88 -28.36 -27.53
N ASN A 1100 -19.28 -27.16 -27.52
CA ASN A 1100 -18.08 -26.79 -28.27
C ASN A 1100 -16.93 -26.37 -27.32
N PRO A 1101 -16.32 -27.30 -26.56
CA PRO A 1101 -15.19 -26.97 -25.68
C PRO A 1101 -13.96 -26.52 -26.48
N ILE A 1102 -13.35 -25.40 -26.09
CA ILE A 1102 -12.01 -25.03 -26.58
C ILE A 1102 -10.99 -25.79 -25.72
N ILE A 1103 -10.39 -26.83 -26.32
CA ILE A 1103 -9.23 -27.54 -25.76
C ILE A 1103 -7.98 -26.97 -26.44
N PRO A 1104 -6.91 -26.59 -25.71
CA PRO A 1104 -5.66 -26.13 -26.33
C PRO A 1104 -4.92 -27.26 -27.06
N VAL A 1105 -5.16 -27.43 -28.37
CA VAL A 1105 -4.53 -28.49 -29.19
C VAL A 1105 -3.42 -27.98 -30.11
N ASP A 1106 -3.44 -26.71 -30.53
CA ASP A 1106 -2.58 -26.20 -31.60
C ASP A 1106 -1.51 -25.21 -31.15
N TYR A 1107 -0.27 -25.69 -31.10
CA TYR A 1107 0.87 -25.00 -31.72
C TYR A 1107 1.78 -26.06 -32.39
N VAL A 1108 1.47 -26.36 -33.66
CA VAL A 1108 2.18 -27.31 -34.55
C VAL A 1108 2.02 -28.80 -34.20
N GLU A 1109 0.84 -29.35 -34.54
CA GLU A 1109 0.50 -30.74 -34.95
C GLU A 1109 0.86 -31.95 -34.05
N TYR A 1110 1.84 -31.84 -33.12
CA TYR A 1110 2.25 -32.92 -32.20
C TYR A 1110 2.54 -32.42 -30.76
N PHE A 1111 2.28 -31.15 -30.45
CA PHE A 1111 2.62 -30.56 -29.14
C PHE A 1111 1.40 -30.00 -28.40
N TYR A 1112 0.93 -30.74 -27.39
CA TYR A 1112 -0.08 -30.28 -26.45
C TYR A 1112 0.46 -29.11 -25.63
N THR A 1113 -0.13 -27.92 -25.78
CA THR A 1113 0.21 -26.77 -24.92
C THR A 1113 -0.48 -26.95 -23.57
N LEU A 1114 0.25 -27.55 -22.63
CA LEU A 1114 -0.21 -27.83 -21.29
C LEU A 1114 0.20 -26.72 -20.33
N CYS A 1115 -0.75 -26.25 -19.54
CA CYS A 1115 -0.51 -25.25 -18.50
C CYS A 1115 -0.51 -25.94 -17.13
N SER A 1116 0.56 -25.74 -16.36
CA SER A 1116 0.66 -26.16 -14.97
C SER A 1116 0.65 -24.93 -14.08
N PHE A 1117 -0.29 -24.91 -13.15
CA PHE A 1117 -0.46 -23.94 -12.08
C PHE A 1117 0.20 -24.50 -10.81
N ALA A 1118 0.96 -23.70 -10.05
CA ALA A 1118 1.51 -24.11 -8.76
C ALA A 1118 1.27 -23.04 -7.68
N PRO A 1119 0.97 -23.44 -6.43
CA PRO A 1119 0.86 -22.54 -5.29
C PRO A 1119 2.22 -21.94 -4.87
N MET A 1120 2.21 -20.70 -4.40
CA MET A 1120 3.34 -20.05 -3.74
C MET A 1120 3.13 -20.11 -2.21
N PHE A 1121 4.15 -20.54 -1.47
CA PHE A 1121 4.10 -20.66 0.01
C PHE A 1121 5.16 -19.78 0.70
N SER A 1122 4.80 -19.22 1.85
CA SER A 1122 5.66 -18.30 2.62
C SER A 1122 6.38 -18.95 3.83
N TRP A 1123 6.57 -20.28 3.82
CA TRP A 1123 7.15 -21.06 4.93
C TRP A 1123 8.46 -20.50 5.55
N PRO A 1124 9.43 -19.93 4.81
CA PRO A 1124 10.66 -19.40 5.40
C PRO A 1124 10.46 -18.22 6.37
N ARG A 1125 9.30 -17.56 6.33
CA ARG A 1125 8.90 -16.50 7.28
C ARG A 1125 8.10 -17.06 8.43
N LEU A 1126 7.21 -18.02 8.15
CA LEU A 1126 6.39 -18.74 9.12
C LEU A 1126 7.21 -19.86 9.82
N ARG A 1127 8.38 -19.52 10.38
CA ARG A 1127 9.43 -20.48 10.81
C ARG A 1127 8.98 -21.49 11.88
N GLU A 1128 7.91 -21.20 12.59
CA GLU A 1128 7.34 -22.03 13.66
C GLU A 1128 6.13 -22.85 13.19
N ALA A 1129 5.59 -22.55 12.01
CA ALA A 1129 4.50 -23.30 11.41
C ALA A 1129 4.99 -24.64 10.86
N ASP A 1130 4.14 -25.65 10.95
CA ASP A 1130 4.34 -26.97 10.35
C ASP A 1130 4.09 -26.89 8.82
N PRO A 1131 5.10 -27.10 7.95
CA PRO A 1131 5.00 -26.86 6.51
C PRO A 1131 4.34 -28.05 5.79
N VAL A 1132 3.10 -28.33 6.16
CA VAL A 1132 2.30 -29.47 5.73
C VAL A 1132 0.98 -28.96 5.15
N MET A 1133 0.65 -29.38 3.93
CA MET A 1133 -0.65 -29.06 3.30
C MET A 1133 -1.79 -29.77 4.04
N ARG A 1134 -2.90 -29.06 4.26
CA ARG A 1134 -4.06 -29.55 5.02
C ARG A 1134 -5.34 -29.36 4.19
N CYS A 1135 -6.48 -29.62 4.82
CA CYS A 1135 -7.79 -29.23 4.31
C CYS A 1135 -8.04 -27.72 4.40
N GLU A 1136 -7.41 -27.05 5.38
CA GLU A 1136 -7.26 -25.59 5.38
C GLU A 1136 -6.17 -25.16 4.38
N MET A 1137 -6.32 -23.95 3.85
CA MET A 1137 -5.36 -23.34 2.93
C MET A 1137 -4.16 -22.71 3.66
N ALA A 1138 -2.98 -22.79 3.06
CA ALA A 1138 -1.75 -22.14 3.56
C ALA A 1138 -0.94 -21.34 2.51
N SER A 1139 -1.24 -21.47 1.21
CA SER A 1139 -0.56 -20.72 0.15
C SER A 1139 -0.99 -19.25 0.07
N THR A 1140 -0.06 -18.39 -0.36
CA THR A 1140 -0.21 -16.91 -0.36
C THR A 1140 -0.33 -16.30 -1.76
N GLY A 1141 -0.17 -17.11 -2.80
CA GLY A 1141 -0.19 -16.66 -4.20
C GLY A 1141 -0.01 -17.82 -5.17
N GLU A 1142 0.18 -17.52 -6.44
CA GLU A 1142 0.20 -18.50 -7.52
C GLU A 1142 1.17 -18.14 -8.65
N VAL A 1143 1.60 -19.17 -9.38
CA VAL A 1143 2.30 -19.07 -10.67
C VAL A 1143 1.71 -20.08 -11.64
N ALA A 1144 1.74 -19.80 -12.95
CA ALA A 1144 1.51 -20.83 -13.95
C ALA A 1144 2.51 -20.74 -15.11
N CYS A 1145 2.77 -21.88 -15.75
CA CYS A 1145 3.73 -21.99 -16.83
C CYS A 1145 3.22 -22.93 -17.93
N PHE A 1146 3.52 -22.57 -19.18
CA PHE A 1146 3.14 -23.33 -20.38
C PHE A 1146 4.28 -24.22 -20.85
N GLY A 1147 3.98 -25.43 -21.30
CA GLY A 1147 4.97 -26.36 -21.86
C GLY A 1147 4.38 -27.33 -22.90
N PRO A 1148 5.23 -27.92 -23.77
CA PRO A 1148 4.82 -28.92 -24.77
C PRO A 1148 4.35 -30.27 -24.18
N ASN A 1149 4.48 -30.45 -22.86
CA ASN A 1149 3.91 -31.55 -22.09
C ASN A 1149 3.80 -31.12 -20.61
N ILE A 1150 2.99 -31.83 -19.82
CA ILE A 1150 2.72 -31.46 -18.42
C ILE A 1150 3.97 -31.44 -17.55
N TYR A 1151 4.92 -32.36 -17.74
CA TYR A 1151 6.19 -32.40 -17.01
C TYR A 1151 7.01 -31.13 -17.20
N SER A 1152 7.12 -30.65 -18.45
CA SER A 1152 7.83 -29.42 -18.79
C SER A 1152 7.13 -28.15 -18.29
N ALA A 1153 5.79 -28.17 -18.19
CA ALA A 1153 5.00 -27.10 -17.60
C ALA A 1153 5.20 -27.06 -16.08
N PHE A 1154 5.08 -28.22 -15.41
CA PHE A 1154 5.27 -28.40 -13.97
C PHE A 1154 6.67 -28.01 -13.51
N LEU A 1155 7.73 -28.43 -14.22
CA LEU A 1155 9.11 -28.05 -13.90
C LEU A 1155 9.32 -26.53 -13.97
N LYS A 1156 8.72 -25.84 -14.97
CA LYS A 1156 8.76 -24.36 -15.04
C LYS A 1156 7.93 -23.70 -13.92
N ALA A 1157 6.79 -24.27 -13.56
CA ALA A 1157 5.97 -23.76 -12.45
C ALA A 1157 6.72 -23.87 -11.12
N MET A 1158 7.31 -25.03 -10.82
CA MET A 1158 8.19 -25.24 -9.66
C MET A 1158 9.39 -24.29 -9.65
N LEU A 1159 10.11 -24.13 -10.77
CA LEU A 1159 11.19 -23.14 -10.86
C LEU A 1159 10.69 -21.70 -10.64
N SER A 1160 9.43 -21.40 -10.99
CA SER A 1160 8.80 -20.09 -10.77
C SER A 1160 8.38 -19.84 -9.32
N THR A 1161 8.21 -20.88 -8.49
CA THR A 1161 8.06 -20.75 -7.02
C THR A 1161 9.41 -20.59 -6.29
N GLY A 1162 10.52 -20.53 -7.04
CA GLY A 1162 11.88 -20.45 -6.48
C GLY A 1162 12.45 -21.80 -6.05
N PHE A 1163 11.77 -22.91 -6.34
CA PHE A 1163 12.29 -24.26 -6.07
C PHE A 1163 13.59 -24.50 -6.83
N LYS A 1164 14.57 -25.12 -6.15
CA LYS A 1164 15.86 -25.49 -6.75
C LYS A 1164 15.89 -26.99 -6.98
N LEU A 1165 16.03 -27.42 -8.23
CA LEU A 1165 16.16 -28.84 -8.59
C LEU A 1165 17.35 -29.46 -7.82
N PRO A 1166 17.20 -30.66 -7.23
CA PRO A 1166 18.26 -31.29 -6.46
C PRO A 1166 19.46 -31.65 -7.35
N GLN A 1167 20.67 -31.54 -6.80
CA GLN A 1167 21.94 -31.82 -7.52
C GLN A 1167 22.86 -32.79 -6.78
N LYS A 1168 22.41 -33.39 -5.66
CA LYS A 1168 23.27 -34.19 -4.77
C LYS A 1168 22.59 -35.44 -4.21
N GLY A 1169 21.46 -35.28 -3.54
CA GLY A 1169 20.78 -36.37 -2.86
C GLY A 1169 19.44 -35.95 -2.28
N ILE A 1170 18.64 -36.94 -1.91
CA ILE A 1170 17.22 -36.79 -1.53
C ILE A 1170 17.01 -37.51 -0.19
N LEU A 1171 16.27 -36.88 0.73
CA LEU A 1171 15.86 -37.46 1.99
C LEU A 1171 14.43 -37.99 1.88
N ILE A 1172 14.22 -39.28 2.17
CA ILE A 1172 12.93 -39.97 2.07
C ILE A 1172 12.43 -40.28 3.49
N GLY A 1173 11.34 -39.63 3.88
CA GLY A 1173 10.56 -39.94 5.08
C GLY A 1173 9.10 -40.14 4.71
N ILE A 1174 8.59 -41.36 4.84
CA ILE A 1174 7.21 -41.72 4.50
C ILE A 1174 6.56 -42.55 5.62
N GLN A 1175 5.23 -42.44 5.75
CA GLN A 1175 4.45 -43.26 6.68
C GLN A 1175 4.51 -44.74 6.26
N HIS A 1176 4.45 -45.67 7.23
CA HIS A 1176 4.55 -47.11 6.97
C HIS A 1176 3.48 -47.63 5.98
N SER A 1177 2.27 -47.09 6.06
CA SER A 1177 1.13 -47.34 5.17
C SER A 1177 1.41 -47.01 3.70
N PHE A 1178 2.22 -45.98 3.41
CA PHE A 1178 2.44 -45.48 2.05
C PHE A 1178 3.54 -46.23 1.28
N ARG A 1179 4.29 -47.09 1.96
CA ARG A 1179 5.42 -47.86 1.39
C ARG A 1179 5.09 -48.60 0.07
N PRO A 1180 3.97 -49.34 -0.06
CA PRO A 1180 3.67 -50.05 -1.30
C PRO A 1180 3.52 -49.12 -2.51
N ASN A 1181 2.98 -47.92 -2.28
CA ASN A 1181 2.69 -46.94 -3.34
C ASN A 1181 3.96 -46.17 -3.76
N PHE A 1182 4.91 -45.98 -2.84
CA PHE A 1182 6.12 -45.19 -3.11
C PHE A 1182 7.26 -45.98 -3.78
N LEU A 1183 7.24 -47.31 -3.74
CA LEU A 1183 8.37 -48.12 -4.24
C LEU A 1183 8.62 -47.89 -5.75
N SER A 1184 7.56 -47.75 -6.54
CA SER A 1184 7.64 -47.43 -7.97
C SER A 1184 8.22 -46.03 -8.25
N THR A 1185 8.13 -45.10 -7.30
CA THR A 1185 8.78 -43.78 -7.36
C THR A 1185 10.25 -43.84 -6.91
N ALA A 1186 10.59 -44.77 -6.00
CA ALA A 1186 11.92 -44.88 -5.43
C ALA A 1186 12.97 -45.41 -6.41
N HIS A 1187 12.61 -46.34 -7.32
CA HIS A 1187 13.53 -46.86 -8.33
C HIS A 1187 14.01 -45.78 -9.33
N PRO A 1188 13.13 -45.00 -10.02
CA PRO A 1188 13.59 -43.93 -10.91
C PRO A 1188 14.48 -42.88 -10.24
N LEU A 1189 14.22 -42.53 -8.97
CA LEU A 1189 15.08 -41.61 -8.22
C LEU A 1189 16.49 -42.18 -7.99
N HIS A 1190 16.64 -43.50 -7.90
CA HIS A 1190 17.96 -44.14 -7.85
C HIS A 1190 18.61 -44.24 -9.25
N GLU A 1191 17.82 -44.54 -10.29
CA GLU A 1191 18.28 -44.70 -11.67
C GLU A 1191 18.79 -43.37 -12.28
N GLU A 1192 18.17 -42.24 -11.95
CA GLU A 1192 18.66 -40.87 -12.23
C GLU A 1192 19.93 -40.51 -11.43
N GLY A 1193 20.44 -41.41 -10.59
CA GLY A 1193 21.72 -41.28 -9.89
C GLY A 1193 21.69 -40.47 -8.60
N PHE A 1194 20.52 -40.13 -8.05
CA PHE A 1194 20.46 -39.42 -6.77
C PHE A 1194 20.94 -40.27 -5.60
N LYS A 1195 21.76 -39.68 -4.74
CA LYS A 1195 22.18 -40.32 -3.48
C LYS A 1195 21.03 -40.25 -2.47
N LEU A 1196 20.38 -41.38 -2.23
CA LEU A 1196 19.19 -41.45 -1.38
C LEU A 1196 19.56 -41.65 0.11
N TYR A 1197 18.89 -40.90 0.98
CA TYR A 1197 18.95 -41.01 2.44
C TYR A 1197 17.55 -41.27 2.96
N ALA A 1198 17.39 -42.02 4.06
CA ALA A 1198 16.09 -42.26 4.67
C ALA A 1198 16.21 -42.52 6.17
N THR A 1199 15.15 -42.25 6.94
CA THR A 1199 15.14 -42.62 8.37
C THR A 1199 15.23 -44.14 8.52
N GLU A 1200 15.92 -44.62 9.57
CA GLU A 1200 16.36 -46.01 9.76
C GLU A 1200 15.37 -47.08 9.25
N GLY A 1201 14.14 -47.12 9.78
CA GLY A 1201 13.14 -48.11 9.40
C GLY A 1201 12.66 -48.03 7.95
N THR A 1202 12.80 -46.88 7.28
CA THR A 1202 12.47 -46.68 5.86
C THR A 1202 13.67 -46.98 4.97
N SER A 1203 14.89 -46.68 5.44
CA SER A 1203 16.12 -47.10 4.77
C SER A 1203 16.28 -48.62 4.75
N ALA A 1204 15.97 -49.30 5.87
CA ALA A 1204 15.97 -50.76 5.93
C ALA A 1204 14.94 -51.38 4.95
N TRP A 1205 13.78 -50.75 4.77
CA TRP A 1205 12.77 -51.20 3.82
C TRP A 1205 13.21 -50.97 2.36
N LEU A 1206 13.74 -49.80 2.00
CA LEU A 1206 14.21 -49.51 0.65
C LEU A 1206 15.39 -50.38 0.23
N ASN A 1207 16.39 -50.56 1.10
CA ASN A 1207 17.51 -51.47 0.85
C ASN A 1207 17.06 -52.95 0.70
N ALA A 1208 15.96 -53.34 1.33
CA ALA A 1208 15.37 -54.68 1.20
C ALA A 1208 14.49 -54.86 -0.05
N ASN A 1209 14.31 -53.81 -0.86
CA ASN A 1209 13.62 -53.83 -2.15
C ASN A 1209 14.57 -53.28 -3.26
N ASP A 1210 15.87 -53.57 -3.13
CA ASP A 1210 16.92 -53.22 -4.10
C ASP A 1210 17.01 -51.72 -4.48
N VAL A 1211 16.61 -50.82 -3.56
CA VAL A 1211 16.86 -49.37 -3.65
C VAL A 1211 17.91 -48.95 -2.62
N PRO A 1212 19.18 -48.74 -3.02
CA PRO A 1212 20.26 -48.34 -2.12
C PRO A 1212 19.98 -47.01 -1.42
N THR A 1213 19.91 -47.04 -0.07
CA THR A 1213 19.70 -45.85 0.75
C THR A 1213 20.61 -45.83 1.98
N ILE A 1214 20.99 -44.63 2.41
CA ILE A 1214 21.78 -44.44 3.63
C ILE A 1214 20.85 -44.10 4.81
N PRO A 1215 20.91 -44.85 5.93
CA PRO A 1215 20.14 -44.54 7.12
C PRO A 1215 20.64 -43.24 7.78
N VAL A 1216 19.69 -42.42 8.25
CA VAL A 1216 19.95 -41.19 9.00
C VAL A 1216 19.13 -41.16 10.30
N ALA A 1217 19.65 -40.47 11.32
CA ALA A 1217 19.04 -40.40 12.65
C ALA A 1217 17.81 -39.50 12.70
N TRP A 1218 16.89 -39.75 13.63
CA TRP A 1218 15.83 -38.79 13.97
C TRP A 1218 16.41 -37.65 14.83
N PRO A 1219 15.98 -36.38 14.65
CA PRO A 1219 16.47 -35.24 15.45
C PRO A 1219 16.36 -35.44 16.97
N SER A 1220 15.31 -36.12 17.45
CA SER A 1220 15.11 -36.46 18.87
C SER A 1220 16.04 -37.56 19.42
N GLN A 1221 16.91 -38.13 18.57
CA GLN A 1221 17.81 -39.24 18.89
C GLN A 1221 19.30 -38.92 18.65
N GLU A 1222 19.64 -37.73 18.13
CA GLU A 1222 21.01 -37.35 17.78
C GLU A 1222 21.97 -37.39 18.98
N SER A 1223 21.47 -37.14 20.19
CA SER A 1223 22.25 -37.24 21.44
C SER A 1223 22.55 -38.68 21.90
N LYS A 1224 22.08 -39.72 21.19
CA LYS A 1224 22.20 -41.13 21.59
C LYS A 1224 22.91 -42.05 20.59
N ASN A 1225 23.05 -41.66 19.32
CA ASN A 1225 23.59 -42.54 18.28
C ASN A 1225 24.64 -41.80 17.41
N THR A 1226 25.91 -41.88 17.81
CA THR A 1226 27.05 -41.19 17.17
C THR A 1226 27.56 -41.85 15.88
N THR A 1227 26.89 -42.89 15.39
CA THR A 1227 27.30 -43.73 14.25
C THR A 1227 26.52 -43.48 12.96
N LEU A 1228 25.42 -42.73 13.02
CA LEU A 1228 24.61 -42.34 11.86
C LEU A 1228 24.85 -40.87 11.49
N PRO A 1229 24.70 -40.47 10.22
CA PRO A 1229 24.68 -39.06 9.86
C PRO A 1229 23.47 -38.35 10.50
N SER A 1230 23.73 -37.18 11.09
CA SER A 1230 22.73 -36.28 11.67
C SER A 1230 21.88 -35.57 10.60
N ILE A 1231 20.68 -35.15 10.97
CA ILE A 1231 19.79 -34.32 10.15
C ILE A 1231 19.67 -32.95 10.85
N SER A 1232 20.69 -32.10 10.67
CA SER A 1232 20.60 -30.71 11.10
C SER A 1232 19.49 -29.99 10.30
N ARG A 1233 18.38 -29.70 10.97
CA ARG A 1233 17.41 -28.68 10.53
C ARG A 1233 17.99 -27.28 10.67
#